data_AF-A0A7I8E1Y4-F1
#
_entry.id   AF-A0A7I8E1Y4-F1
#
_cell.length_a   1.000
_cell.length_b   1.000
_cell.length_c   1.000
_cell.angle_alpha   90.00
_cell.angle_beta   90.00
_cell.angle_gamma   90.00
#
_symmetry.space_group_name_H-M   'P 1'
#
loop_
_entity.id
_entity.type
_entity.pdbx_description
1 polymer ?
#
loop_
_entity_poly.entity_id
_entity_poly.type
_entity_poly.pdbx_seq_one_letter_code
_entity_poly.pdbx_strand_id
1 'polypeptide(L)'
;MNHLLTFIFLIFIFYFYWLIGEFVADCFAIKIKNSTAYVIYGFISVFFISFIIGFPCQLFQLSWNVYFILFCVLFFSFFVFLLWRKYKNISTFVNEFKSILKKENIIDHVKNNWVIYIFVFLFTLFSVSNVMALYEFDYDDAYYIAKVVNSIGTPSLMNESFYTGWLTTSVDYARMVNTYEITYGALASIFHINPVYFCKVFMVIHNYTMFALAIKQLASFVTKRKAQYALISFFLFLIGHGYLMENNGSFLTIRSFDLWQFQNAIWYGGSVVRVLSVPIMCIVCIPLIENKMTIKNIIFAGITSCSMMSFSTVFLPVLIVMFFALFILKFAYNTCISIKKKNTKWIIINLCCFLFVLVLLILTNKLDHTPLLSLADFESFSNQLSPFYGYYVSTDTIMQYSTCIVAIALALVVNSKYGKYLAIITLMLIIIVAKNKFNELLCLSSFNYFFVILRFYSAIQFMVVFLIGLSIAKILDIISLKTISVSVATLAIASSLIFVYQNYNQIKSYTFLGCGINQYGYDFTQIFKYDNMMLDIFNDVGEHFDSLPYGNYTLLAPPGFTYHGKVTYHQGFYMSSNRIQIVKEGSLYEDEVQFYHAIYDYWSEKASFDQTKFAFDYYRESYFLTFSKKQADEFMSHGYQLEYTNNECYVIRL
;
A
#
# COMPACT_ATOMS: atom_id res chain seq x y z
N MET A 1 -24.73 3.23 -0.62
CA MET A 1 -24.45 4.59 -1.18
C MET A 1 -22.97 4.79 -1.52
N ASN A 2 -22.07 4.17 -0.75
CA ASN A 2 -20.61 4.27 -0.89
C ASN A 2 -20.08 3.87 -2.29
N HIS A 3 -20.68 2.86 -2.92
CA HIS A 3 -20.32 2.40 -4.28
C HIS A 3 -20.35 3.54 -5.31
N LEU A 4 -21.46 4.28 -5.35
CA LEU A 4 -21.67 5.38 -6.29
C LEU A 4 -20.71 6.55 -6.01
N LEU A 5 -20.59 6.94 -4.74
CA LEU A 5 -19.69 8.03 -4.33
C LEU A 5 -18.23 7.70 -4.65
N THR A 6 -17.82 6.45 -4.44
CA THR A 6 -16.50 5.94 -4.81
C THR A 6 -16.24 6.04 -6.31
N PHE A 7 -17.21 5.68 -7.15
CA PHE A 7 -17.07 5.80 -8.60
C PHE A 7 -16.92 7.26 -9.04
N ILE A 8 -17.75 8.16 -8.50
CA ILE A 8 -17.66 9.60 -8.77
C ILE A 8 -16.29 10.14 -8.33
N PHE A 9 -15.85 9.74 -7.14
CA PHE A 9 -14.57 10.15 -6.59
C PHE A 9 -13.38 9.67 -7.42
N LEU A 10 -13.39 8.41 -7.90
CA LEU A 10 -12.36 7.89 -8.79
C LEU A 10 -12.24 8.70 -10.09
N ILE A 11 -13.36 9.05 -10.72
CA ILE A 11 -13.35 9.91 -11.92
C ILE A 11 -12.71 11.26 -11.60
N PHE A 12 -13.14 11.88 -10.49
CA PHE A 12 -12.62 13.17 -10.06
C PHE A 12 -11.11 13.12 -9.76
N ILE A 13 -10.65 12.19 -8.93
CA ILE A 13 -9.27 12.17 -8.45
C ILE A 13 -8.28 11.85 -9.58
N PHE A 14 -8.61 10.93 -10.49
CA PHE A 14 -7.75 10.63 -11.64
C PHE A 14 -7.70 11.77 -12.65
N TYR A 15 -8.81 12.48 -12.84
CA TYR A 15 -8.82 13.71 -13.63
C TYR A 15 -7.98 14.80 -12.97
N PHE A 16 -8.08 14.96 -11.65
CA PHE A 16 -7.29 15.91 -10.89
C PHE A 16 -5.78 15.60 -10.97
N TYR A 17 -5.39 14.34 -10.81
CA TYR A 17 -4.02 13.90 -11.02
C TYR A 17 -3.50 14.24 -12.41
N TRP A 18 -4.30 13.99 -13.45
CA TRP A 18 -3.90 14.34 -14.81
C TRP A 18 -3.65 15.86 -14.97
N LEU A 19 -4.52 16.72 -14.42
CA LEU A 19 -4.35 18.17 -14.47
C LEU A 19 -3.09 18.64 -13.72
N ILE A 20 -2.90 18.18 -12.49
CA ILE A 20 -1.71 18.54 -11.69
C ILE A 20 -0.45 18.04 -12.38
N GLY A 21 -0.46 16.80 -12.85
CA GLY A 21 0.71 16.18 -13.44
C GLY A 21 1.18 16.85 -14.73
N GLU A 22 0.24 17.33 -15.55
CA GLU A 22 0.58 18.15 -16.72
C GLU A 22 1.24 19.47 -16.30
N PHE A 23 0.69 20.17 -15.31
CA PHE A 23 1.28 21.39 -14.75
C PHE A 23 2.69 21.16 -14.21
N VAL A 24 2.87 20.11 -13.41
CA VAL A 24 4.14 19.73 -12.80
C VAL A 24 5.16 19.34 -13.86
N ALA A 25 4.74 18.61 -14.90
CA ALA A 25 5.63 18.27 -16.01
C ALA A 25 6.17 19.50 -16.75
N ASP A 26 5.37 20.57 -16.86
CA ASP A 26 5.82 21.85 -17.41
C ASP A 26 6.75 22.60 -16.45
N CYS A 27 6.34 22.75 -15.18
CA CYS A 27 7.09 23.49 -14.17
C CYS A 27 8.51 22.95 -13.99
N PHE A 28 8.64 21.62 -13.93
CA PHE A 28 9.91 20.93 -13.71
C PHE A 28 10.62 20.51 -15.01
N ALA A 29 10.07 20.84 -16.19
CA ALA A 29 10.64 20.48 -17.49
C ALA A 29 10.88 18.97 -17.66
N ILE A 30 9.94 18.16 -17.15
CA ILE A 30 9.98 16.70 -17.23
C ILE A 30 9.90 16.27 -18.70
N LYS A 31 10.72 15.28 -19.07
CA LYS A 31 10.87 14.85 -20.47
C LYS A 31 9.76 13.93 -20.96
N ILE A 32 9.23 13.07 -20.10
CA ILE A 32 8.15 12.15 -20.47
C ILE A 32 6.84 12.90 -20.30
N LYS A 33 6.17 13.17 -21.43
CA LYS A 33 4.92 13.92 -21.48
C LYS A 33 3.85 13.10 -22.20
N ASN A 34 3.03 12.39 -21.44
CA ASN A 34 1.88 11.64 -21.92
C ASN A 34 0.85 11.50 -20.80
N SER A 35 -0.40 11.16 -21.15
CA SER A 35 -1.49 11.13 -20.17
C SER A 35 -1.25 10.18 -18.99
N THR A 36 -0.65 9.01 -19.22
CA THR A 36 -0.33 8.05 -18.15
C THR A 36 0.74 8.61 -17.20
N ALA A 37 1.80 9.20 -17.75
CA ALA A 37 2.84 9.85 -16.95
C ALA A 37 2.29 11.04 -16.15
N TYR A 38 1.38 11.84 -16.72
CA TYR A 38 0.74 12.94 -16.00
C TYR A 38 -0.07 12.44 -14.81
N VAL A 39 -0.86 11.37 -14.94
CA VAL A 39 -1.55 10.79 -13.78
C VAL A 39 -0.57 10.40 -12.67
N ILE A 40 0.58 9.79 -13.00
CA ILE A 40 1.62 9.42 -12.02
C ILE A 40 2.23 10.65 -11.34
N TYR A 41 2.55 11.70 -12.10
CA TYR A 41 3.10 12.94 -11.53
C TYR A 41 2.08 13.67 -10.66
N GLY A 42 0.80 13.62 -11.05
CA GLY A 42 -0.31 14.14 -10.26
C GLY A 42 -0.47 13.43 -8.92
N PHE A 43 -0.49 12.09 -8.94
CA PHE A 43 -0.51 11.27 -7.73
C PHE A 43 0.63 11.65 -6.77
N ILE A 44 1.87 11.68 -7.27
CA ILE A 44 3.05 12.10 -6.48
C ILE A 44 2.84 13.49 -5.86
N SER A 45 2.31 14.41 -6.65
CA SER A 45 2.17 15.81 -6.25
C SER A 45 1.06 16.02 -5.22
N VAL A 46 -0.07 15.31 -5.32
CA VAL A 46 -1.15 15.39 -4.32
C VAL A 46 -0.66 14.88 -2.97
N PHE A 47 0.03 13.73 -2.94
CA PHE A 47 0.58 13.20 -1.69
C PHE A 47 1.72 14.06 -1.14
N PHE A 48 2.50 14.71 -2.00
CA PHE A 48 3.50 15.69 -1.55
C PHE A 48 2.89 16.95 -0.95
N ILE A 49 1.85 17.51 -1.58
CA ILE A 49 1.11 18.67 -1.03
C ILE A 49 0.50 18.31 0.32
N SER A 50 -0.12 17.13 0.41
CA SER A 50 -0.67 16.65 1.67
C SER A 50 0.41 16.45 2.73
N PHE A 51 1.56 15.88 2.38
CA PHE A 51 2.69 15.68 3.28
C PHE A 51 3.19 17.00 3.88
N ILE A 52 3.31 18.06 3.08
CA ILE A 52 3.76 19.39 3.56
C ILE A 52 2.84 19.94 4.66
N ILE A 53 1.54 19.63 4.61
CA ILE A 53 0.56 20.09 5.60
C ILE A 53 0.49 19.10 6.76
N GLY A 54 0.39 17.83 6.43
CA GLY A 54 0.13 16.73 7.35
C GLY A 54 1.28 16.49 8.32
N PHE A 55 2.53 16.53 7.84
CA PHE A 55 3.69 16.27 8.69
C PHE A 55 3.81 17.32 9.82
N PRO A 56 3.75 18.64 9.56
CA PRO A 56 3.68 19.63 10.63
C PRO A 56 2.47 19.44 11.55
N CYS A 57 1.29 19.11 11.02
CA CYS A 57 0.11 18.90 11.85
C CYS A 57 0.27 17.71 12.81
N GLN A 58 0.86 16.60 12.35
CA GLN A 58 1.18 15.45 13.19
C GLN A 58 2.30 15.77 14.19
N LEU A 59 3.35 16.47 13.75
CA LEU A 59 4.50 16.84 14.60
C LEU A 59 4.10 17.74 15.76
N PHE A 60 3.21 18.70 15.52
CA PHE A 60 2.71 19.63 16.54
C PHE A 60 1.39 19.17 17.17
N GLN A 61 0.95 17.93 16.89
CA GLN A 61 -0.28 17.35 17.44
C GLN A 61 -1.51 18.28 17.29
N LEU A 62 -1.62 18.93 16.13
CA LEU A 62 -2.74 19.82 15.84
C LEU A 62 -4.02 19.00 15.67
N SER A 63 -5.17 19.64 15.82
CA SER A 63 -6.46 18.96 15.61
C SER A 63 -6.68 18.57 14.16
N TRP A 64 -7.50 17.52 13.96
CA TRP A 64 -7.98 17.11 12.64
C TRP A 64 -8.54 18.29 11.85
N ASN A 65 -9.35 19.14 12.51
CA ASN A 65 -10.01 20.25 11.86
C ASN A 65 -9.02 21.25 11.24
N VAL A 66 -7.88 21.49 11.91
CA VAL A 66 -6.83 22.36 11.37
C VAL A 66 -6.24 21.75 10.10
N TYR A 67 -5.85 20.47 10.15
CA TYR A 67 -5.32 19.76 8.98
C TYR A 67 -6.35 19.73 7.84
N PHE A 68 -7.60 19.35 8.13
CA PHE A 68 -8.67 19.20 7.15
C PHE A 68 -8.99 20.51 6.43
N ILE A 69 -9.08 21.62 7.16
CA ILE A 69 -9.33 22.95 6.58
C ILE A 69 -8.16 23.36 5.68
N LEU A 70 -6.92 23.24 6.16
CA LEU A 70 -5.73 23.59 5.38
C LEU A 70 -5.62 22.75 4.11
N PHE A 71 -5.88 21.44 4.22
CA PHE A 71 -5.92 20.53 3.09
C PHE A 71 -7.00 20.93 2.09
N CYS A 72 -8.25 21.15 2.53
CA CYS A 72 -9.36 21.55 1.66
C CYS A 72 -9.08 22.86 0.93
N VAL A 73 -8.61 23.89 1.65
CA VAL A 73 -8.30 25.20 1.06
C VAL A 73 -7.26 25.04 -0.04
N LEU A 74 -6.16 24.34 0.22
CA LEU A 74 -5.10 24.14 -0.78
C LEU A 74 -5.56 23.25 -1.93
N PHE A 75 -6.26 22.15 -1.64
CA PHE A 75 -6.74 21.19 -2.63
C PHE A 75 -7.71 21.83 -3.62
N PHE A 76 -8.74 22.52 -3.14
CA PHE A 76 -9.74 23.18 -3.99
C PHE A 76 -9.19 24.42 -4.68
N SER A 77 -8.40 25.26 -3.99
CA SER A 77 -7.78 26.43 -4.63
C SER A 77 -6.88 26.02 -5.78
N PHE A 78 -6.10 24.95 -5.60
CA PHE A 78 -5.23 24.43 -6.65
C PHE A 78 -6.03 23.79 -7.79
N PHE A 79 -7.11 23.08 -7.51
CA PHE A 79 -8.01 22.55 -8.53
C PHE A 79 -8.62 23.65 -9.39
N VAL A 80 -9.17 24.69 -8.78
CA VAL A 80 -9.74 25.85 -9.49
C VAL A 80 -8.68 26.56 -10.32
N PHE A 81 -7.48 26.78 -9.76
CA PHE A 81 -6.36 27.36 -10.49
C PHE A 81 -5.99 26.54 -11.75
N LEU A 82 -5.93 25.20 -11.65
CA LEU A 82 -5.59 24.34 -12.77
C LEU A 82 -6.65 24.32 -13.86
N LEU A 83 -7.94 24.31 -13.48
CA LEU A 83 -9.04 24.44 -14.42
C LEU A 83 -8.98 25.77 -15.17
N TRP A 84 -8.77 26.87 -14.46
CA TRP A 84 -8.61 28.20 -15.05
C TRP A 84 -7.41 28.25 -16.00
N ARG A 85 -6.24 27.74 -15.58
CA ARG A 85 -5.02 27.69 -16.41
C ARG A 85 -5.25 26.92 -17.71
N LYS A 86 -5.92 25.76 -17.63
CA LYS A 86 -6.08 24.87 -18.77
C LYS A 86 -7.15 25.34 -19.76
N TYR A 87 -8.35 25.63 -19.26
CA TYR A 87 -9.52 25.84 -20.12
C TYR A 87 -9.83 27.31 -20.39
N LYS A 88 -9.33 28.23 -19.54
CA LYS A 88 -9.62 29.67 -19.50
C LYS A 88 -11.10 30.03 -19.28
N ASN A 89 -12.05 29.30 -19.88
CA ASN A 89 -13.49 29.45 -19.74
C ASN A 89 -14.21 28.08 -19.81
N ILE A 90 -15.48 28.06 -19.39
CA ILE A 90 -16.31 26.84 -19.32
C ILE A 90 -16.57 26.25 -20.71
N SER A 91 -16.70 27.09 -21.75
CA SER A 91 -17.01 26.61 -23.11
C SER A 91 -15.90 25.71 -23.68
N THR A 92 -14.63 26.05 -23.43
CA THR A 92 -13.48 25.22 -23.82
C THR A 92 -13.50 23.87 -23.10
N PHE A 93 -13.79 23.87 -21.80
CA PHE A 93 -13.91 22.65 -21.01
C PHE A 93 -15.01 21.73 -21.57
N VAL A 94 -16.21 22.26 -21.81
CA VAL A 94 -17.33 21.48 -22.35
C VAL A 94 -17.00 20.92 -23.74
N ASN A 95 -16.35 21.70 -24.60
CA ASN A 95 -15.96 21.26 -25.93
C ASN A 95 -14.92 20.15 -25.91
N GLU A 96 -13.88 20.26 -25.06
CA GLU A 96 -12.88 19.19 -24.88
C GLU A 96 -13.51 17.93 -24.27
N PHE A 97 -14.36 18.09 -23.25
CA PHE A 97 -15.05 16.98 -22.61
C PHE A 97 -15.93 16.21 -23.60
N LYS A 98 -16.72 16.91 -24.42
CA LYS A 98 -17.50 16.31 -25.52
C LYS A 98 -16.61 15.59 -26.53
N SER A 99 -15.42 16.15 -26.83
CA SER A 99 -14.46 15.52 -27.72
C SER A 99 -13.92 14.20 -27.15
N ILE A 100 -13.57 14.17 -25.87
CA ILE A 100 -13.10 12.95 -25.18
C ILE A 100 -14.17 11.86 -25.18
N LEU A 101 -15.45 12.24 -25.01
CA LEU A 101 -16.58 11.31 -25.01
C LEU A 101 -17.00 10.83 -26.41
N LYS A 102 -16.32 11.24 -27.48
CA LYS A 102 -16.57 10.69 -28.82
C LYS A 102 -16.29 9.18 -28.82
N LYS A 103 -17.19 8.42 -29.44
CA LYS A 103 -17.13 6.95 -29.55
C LYS A 103 -15.75 6.44 -29.99
N GLU A 104 -15.12 7.11 -30.96
CA GLU A 104 -13.79 6.75 -31.47
C GLU A 104 -12.71 6.81 -30.39
N ASN A 105 -12.69 7.88 -29.60
CA ASN A 105 -11.74 8.09 -28.51
C ASN A 105 -11.94 7.09 -27.38
N ILE A 106 -13.20 6.81 -27.02
CA ILE A 106 -13.53 5.78 -26.02
C ILE A 106 -13.06 4.40 -26.49
N ILE A 107 -13.35 4.04 -27.75
CA ILE A 107 -12.94 2.76 -28.33
C ILE A 107 -11.42 2.63 -28.37
N ASP A 108 -10.68 3.67 -28.77
CA ASP A 108 -9.22 3.65 -28.76
C ASP A 108 -8.66 3.53 -27.34
N HIS A 109 -9.24 4.26 -26.39
CA HIS A 109 -8.85 4.17 -24.98
C HIS A 109 -9.03 2.76 -24.43
N VAL A 110 -10.19 2.14 -24.64
CA VAL A 110 -10.46 0.77 -24.20
C VAL A 110 -9.50 -0.22 -24.89
N LYS A 111 -9.29 -0.11 -26.20
CA LYS A 111 -8.34 -0.97 -26.93
C LYS A 111 -6.91 -0.90 -26.35
N ASN A 112 -6.50 0.27 -25.87
CA ASN A 112 -5.16 0.50 -25.34
C ASN A 112 -5.02 0.25 -23.83
N ASN A 113 -6.13 -0.03 -23.11
CA ASN A 113 -6.15 -0.16 -21.65
C ASN A 113 -6.99 -1.34 -21.12
N TRP A 114 -7.57 -2.18 -21.97
CA TRP A 114 -8.45 -3.27 -21.51
C TRP A 114 -7.78 -4.23 -20.53
N VAL A 115 -6.48 -4.53 -20.70
CA VAL A 115 -5.75 -5.40 -19.75
C VAL A 115 -5.66 -4.75 -18.38
N ILE A 116 -5.51 -3.42 -18.32
CA ILE A 116 -5.52 -2.67 -17.05
C ILE A 116 -6.87 -2.79 -16.37
N TYR A 117 -7.97 -2.60 -17.11
CA TYR A 117 -9.30 -2.71 -16.54
C TYR A 117 -9.60 -4.11 -15.99
N ILE A 118 -9.24 -5.16 -16.74
CA ILE A 118 -9.40 -6.54 -16.27
C ILE A 118 -8.51 -6.82 -15.06
N PHE A 119 -7.27 -6.31 -15.06
CA PHE A 119 -6.35 -6.43 -13.94
C PHE A 119 -6.93 -5.80 -12.67
N VAL A 120 -7.31 -4.52 -12.73
CA VAL A 120 -7.88 -3.79 -11.59
C VAL A 120 -9.17 -4.45 -11.12
N PHE A 121 -10.05 -4.83 -12.05
CA PHE A 121 -11.33 -5.47 -11.72
C PHE A 121 -11.12 -6.80 -10.99
N LEU A 122 -10.31 -7.72 -11.53
CA LEU A 122 -10.12 -9.05 -10.95
C LEU A 122 -9.42 -8.96 -9.58
N PHE A 123 -8.34 -8.20 -9.47
CA PHE A 123 -7.63 -8.08 -8.20
C PHE A 123 -8.47 -7.39 -7.12
N THR A 124 -9.24 -6.35 -7.48
CA THR A 124 -10.18 -5.73 -6.55
C THR A 124 -11.24 -6.73 -6.13
N LEU A 125 -11.86 -7.43 -7.09
CA LEU A 125 -12.92 -8.41 -6.83
C LEU A 125 -12.46 -9.49 -5.85
N PHE A 126 -11.25 -10.04 -6.03
CA PHE A 126 -10.68 -11.04 -5.14
C PHE A 126 -10.34 -10.47 -3.76
N SER A 127 -9.75 -9.28 -3.68
CA SER A 127 -9.44 -8.58 -2.43
C SER A 127 -10.70 -8.37 -1.58
N VAL A 128 -11.75 -7.77 -2.16
CA VAL A 128 -12.99 -7.45 -1.42
C VAL A 128 -13.86 -8.66 -1.12
N SER A 129 -13.69 -9.76 -1.85
CA SER A 129 -14.43 -11.00 -1.60
C SER A 129 -13.76 -11.91 -0.58
N ASN A 130 -12.57 -11.55 -0.09
CA ASN A 130 -11.86 -12.35 0.89
C ASN A 130 -12.60 -12.32 2.24
N VAL A 131 -13.17 -13.45 2.64
CA VAL A 131 -13.94 -13.54 3.89
C VAL A 131 -13.09 -13.18 5.10
N MET A 132 -11.80 -13.49 5.04
CA MET A 132 -10.85 -13.19 6.10
C MET A 132 -10.74 -11.68 6.37
N ALA A 133 -10.64 -10.85 5.32
CA ALA A 133 -10.55 -9.40 5.46
C ALA A 133 -11.81 -8.80 6.12
N LEU A 134 -12.97 -9.46 6.01
CA LEU A 134 -14.22 -9.00 6.61
C LEU A 134 -14.38 -9.44 8.08
N TYR A 135 -14.10 -10.71 8.38
CA TYR A 135 -14.37 -11.30 9.70
C TYR A 135 -13.16 -11.26 10.65
N GLU A 136 -11.95 -11.40 10.11
CA GLU A 136 -10.72 -11.53 10.89
C GLU A 136 -9.80 -10.29 10.76
N PHE A 137 -10.15 -9.35 9.86
CA PHE A 137 -9.45 -8.07 9.64
C PHE A 137 -8.03 -8.20 9.06
N ASP A 138 -7.77 -9.26 8.29
CA ASP A 138 -6.43 -9.60 7.82
C ASP A 138 -5.40 -9.48 8.99
N TYR A 139 -4.11 -9.24 8.72
CA TYR A 139 -3.12 -9.13 9.81
C TYR A 139 -3.11 -7.73 10.46
N ASP A 140 -3.27 -6.65 9.69
CA ASP A 140 -3.08 -5.26 10.16
C ASP A 140 -4.27 -4.31 9.83
N ASP A 141 -5.44 -4.78 9.34
CA ASP A 141 -6.51 -3.84 8.95
C ASP A 141 -6.97 -3.05 10.16
N ALA A 142 -7.03 -3.71 11.31
CA ALA A 142 -7.37 -3.06 12.56
C ALA A 142 -6.50 -1.83 12.83
N TYR A 143 -5.18 -1.95 12.72
CA TYR A 143 -4.26 -0.84 12.93
C TYR A 143 -4.44 0.27 11.88
N TYR A 144 -4.43 -0.09 10.58
CA TYR A 144 -4.40 0.90 9.51
C TYR A 144 -5.75 1.59 9.29
N ILE A 145 -6.86 0.86 9.38
CA ILE A 145 -8.20 1.45 9.27
C ILE A 145 -8.50 2.28 10.52
N ALA A 146 -8.18 1.79 11.72
CA ALA A 146 -8.35 2.57 12.94
C ALA A 146 -7.53 3.85 12.89
N LYS A 147 -6.30 3.84 12.35
CA LYS A 147 -5.53 5.08 12.19
C LYS A 147 -6.23 6.12 11.32
N VAL A 148 -6.92 5.71 10.25
CA VAL A 148 -7.71 6.62 9.41
C VAL A 148 -8.95 7.11 10.17
N VAL A 149 -9.70 6.20 10.78
CA VAL A 149 -10.97 6.49 11.50
C VAL A 149 -10.72 7.41 12.69
N ASN A 150 -9.80 7.03 13.57
CA ASN A 150 -9.42 7.79 14.76
C ASN A 150 -8.83 9.17 14.44
N SER A 151 -8.16 9.31 13.28
CA SER A 151 -7.66 10.61 12.87
C SER A 151 -8.77 11.59 12.48
N ILE A 152 -9.94 11.10 12.02
CA ILE A 152 -11.04 11.98 11.61
C ILE A 152 -11.68 12.56 12.88
N GLY A 153 -11.82 13.88 12.94
CA GLY A 153 -12.50 14.57 14.04
C GLY A 153 -11.68 14.71 15.34
N THR A 154 -10.52 14.06 15.47
CA THR A 154 -9.74 14.11 16.71
C THR A 154 -9.27 15.53 17.08
N PRO A 155 -9.32 15.92 18.37
CA PRO A 155 -8.78 17.18 18.84
C PRO A 155 -7.25 17.25 18.74
N SER A 156 -6.56 16.12 18.62
CA SER A 156 -5.09 16.07 18.56
C SER A 156 -4.63 14.87 17.71
N LEU A 157 -3.95 15.13 16.60
CA LEU A 157 -3.41 14.05 15.78
C LEU A 157 -2.33 13.26 16.54
N MET A 158 -2.31 11.93 16.33
CA MET A 158 -1.35 11.00 16.95
C MET A 158 -1.50 10.86 18.48
N ASN A 159 -2.66 11.22 19.05
CA ASN A 159 -2.94 11.14 20.48
C ASN A 159 -3.52 9.78 20.92
N GLU A 160 -3.70 8.82 20.02
CA GLU A 160 -4.43 7.58 20.26
C GLU A 160 -3.62 6.34 19.84
N SER A 161 -3.77 5.27 20.62
CA SER A 161 -3.33 3.93 20.27
C SER A 161 -4.26 3.36 19.21
N PHE A 162 -3.76 3.22 17.98
CA PHE A 162 -4.55 2.66 16.88
C PHE A 162 -4.88 1.15 17.02
N TYR A 163 -4.38 0.48 18.08
CA TYR A 163 -4.72 -0.91 18.38
C TYR A 163 -5.88 -1.05 19.36
N THR A 164 -6.22 0.02 20.09
CA THR A 164 -7.15 -0.05 21.22
C THR A 164 -8.06 1.19 21.37
N GLY A 165 -7.79 2.29 20.66
CA GLY A 165 -8.51 3.57 20.79
C GLY A 165 -8.08 4.44 21.98
N TRP A 166 -7.22 3.92 22.85
CA TRP A 166 -6.81 4.62 24.08
C TRP A 166 -5.98 5.86 23.80
N LEU A 167 -6.17 6.90 24.61
CA LEU A 167 -5.28 8.06 24.57
C LEU A 167 -3.86 7.65 24.96
N THR A 168 -2.87 8.16 24.24
CA THR A 168 -1.45 7.92 24.48
C THR A 168 -0.66 9.22 24.41
N THR A 169 0.39 9.30 25.22
CA THR A 169 1.39 10.37 25.17
C THR A 169 2.63 9.97 24.37
N SER A 170 2.72 8.70 23.94
CA SER A 170 3.86 8.20 23.18
C SER A 170 3.70 8.51 21.69
N VAL A 171 4.73 9.12 21.09
CA VAL A 171 4.76 9.42 19.66
C VAL A 171 5.72 8.45 18.96
N ASP A 172 5.19 7.65 18.05
CA ASP A 172 6.00 6.85 17.13
C ASP A 172 6.58 7.75 16.02
N TYR A 173 7.77 8.30 16.30
CA TYR A 173 8.48 9.18 15.37
C TYR A 173 8.76 8.52 14.00
N ALA A 174 8.94 7.19 13.96
CA ALA A 174 9.18 6.48 12.71
C ALA A 174 7.93 6.44 11.81
N ARG A 175 6.74 6.46 12.42
CA ARG A 175 5.45 6.45 11.71
C ARG A 175 4.78 7.83 11.60
N MET A 176 5.33 8.85 12.26
CA MET A 176 4.90 10.25 12.16
C MET A 176 5.12 10.85 10.75
N VAL A 177 6.06 10.31 9.98
CA VAL A 177 6.28 10.72 8.57
C VAL A 177 5.15 10.21 7.66
N ASN A 178 4.41 9.19 8.10
CA ASN A 178 3.32 8.60 7.34
C ASN A 178 2.06 9.48 7.49
N THR A 179 1.79 10.26 6.45
CA THR A 179 0.67 11.22 6.35
C THR A 179 -0.40 10.75 5.38
N TYR A 180 -0.19 9.61 4.70
CA TYR A 180 -1.16 9.11 3.73
C TYR A 180 -2.50 8.74 4.39
N GLU A 181 -2.49 8.29 5.65
CA GLU A 181 -3.70 7.93 6.40
C GLU A 181 -4.61 9.15 6.62
N ILE A 182 -4.05 10.27 7.10
CA ILE A 182 -4.81 11.52 7.27
C ILE A 182 -5.24 12.12 5.92
N THR A 183 -4.43 11.93 4.87
CA THR A 183 -4.78 12.33 3.49
C THR A 183 -6.02 11.60 3.00
N TYR A 184 -6.04 10.27 3.16
CA TYR A 184 -7.17 9.46 2.76
C TYR A 184 -8.40 9.68 3.65
N GLY A 185 -8.21 9.91 4.95
CA GLY A 185 -9.30 10.35 5.84
C GLY A 185 -9.94 11.66 5.36
N ALA A 186 -9.14 12.61 4.85
CA ALA A 186 -9.63 13.90 4.39
C ALA A 186 -10.40 13.74 3.07
N LEU A 187 -9.88 12.91 2.15
CA LEU A 187 -10.56 12.57 0.91
C LEU A 187 -11.87 11.81 1.16
N ALA A 188 -11.90 10.85 2.09
CA ALA A 188 -13.11 10.15 2.50
C ALA A 188 -14.16 11.12 3.06
N SER A 189 -13.72 12.07 3.90
CA SER A 189 -14.58 13.10 4.50
C SER A 189 -15.16 14.08 3.47
N ILE A 190 -14.36 14.54 2.50
CA ILE A 190 -14.80 15.46 1.43
C ILE A 190 -15.92 14.84 0.58
N PHE A 191 -15.83 13.53 0.30
CA PHE A 191 -16.77 12.83 -0.56
C PHE A 191 -17.86 12.07 0.21
N HIS A 192 -17.89 12.18 1.54
CA HIS A 192 -18.83 11.50 2.42
C HIS A 192 -18.87 9.98 2.21
N ILE A 193 -17.69 9.35 2.06
CA ILE A 193 -17.55 7.90 1.93
C ILE A 193 -17.13 7.35 3.30
N ASN A 194 -17.78 6.27 3.76
CA ASN A 194 -17.39 5.60 5.01
C ASN A 194 -15.88 5.25 4.99
N PRO A 195 -15.09 5.60 6.03
CA PRO A 195 -13.63 5.42 6.02
C PRO A 195 -13.17 3.96 5.85
N VAL A 196 -13.90 3.00 6.40
CA VAL A 196 -13.58 1.56 6.28
C VAL A 196 -13.78 1.12 4.85
N TYR A 197 -14.94 1.45 4.27
CA TYR A 197 -15.24 1.18 2.87
C TYR A 197 -14.20 1.84 1.96
N PHE A 198 -13.82 3.08 2.27
CA PHE A 198 -12.82 3.83 1.52
C PHE A 198 -11.46 3.11 1.50
N CYS A 199 -11.01 2.57 2.64
CA CYS A 199 -9.77 1.79 2.71
C CYS A 199 -9.88 0.47 1.92
N LYS A 200 -10.92 -0.33 2.19
CA LYS A 200 -11.06 -1.68 1.62
C LYS A 200 -11.43 -1.71 0.14
N VAL A 201 -12.06 -0.65 -0.39
CA VAL A 201 -12.54 -0.63 -1.78
C VAL A 201 -11.87 0.47 -2.58
N PHE A 202 -12.02 1.74 -2.18
CA PHE A 202 -11.47 2.84 -2.98
C PHE A 202 -9.94 2.74 -3.09
N MET A 203 -9.23 2.63 -1.96
CA MET A 203 -7.76 2.63 -1.97
C MET A 203 -7.22 1.39 -2.70
N VAL A 204 -7.93 0.27 -2.65
CA VAL A 204 -7.62 -0.94 -3.42
C VAL A 204 -7.71 -0.68 -4.93
N ILE A 205 -8.86 -0.18 -5.42
CA ILE A 205 -9.04 0.16 -6.84
C ILE A 205 -8.00 1.19 -7.29
N HIS A 206 -7.82 2.23 -6.48
CA HIS A 206 -6.87 3.31 -6.71
C HIS A 206 -5.44 2.78 -6.85
N ASN A 207 -4.96 1.97 -5.91
CA ASN A 207 -3.58 1.51 -5.89
C ASN A 207 -3.30 0.45 -6.97
N TYR A 208 -4.25 -0.44 -7.28
CA TYR A 208 -4.10 -1.33 -8.44
C TYR A 208 -4.08 -0.54 -9.75
N THR A 209 -4.87 0.52 -9.86
CA THR A 209 -4.85 1.40 -11.04
C THR A 209 -3.50 2.11 -11.15
N MET A 210 -2.99 2.69 -10.06
CA MET A 210 -1.68 3.34 -10.04
C MET A 210 -0.54 2.36 -10.38
N PHE A 211 -0.58 1.14 -9.84
CA PHE A 211 0.35 0.08 -10.18
C PHE A 211 0.30 -0.26 -11.67
N ALA A 212 -0.90 -0.51 -12.20
CA ALA A 212 -1.07 -0.86 -13.60
C ALA A 212 -0.61 0.24 -14.57
N LEU A 213 -0.87 1.50 -14.22
CA LEU A 213 -0.40 2.67 -14.97
C LEU A 213 1.13 2.82 -14.89
N ALA A 214 1.75 2.59 -13.72
CA ALA A 214 3.19 2.63 -13.56
C ALA A 214 3.89 1.54 -14.40
N ILE A 215 3.39 0.31 -14.35
CA ILE A 215 3.91 -0.80 -15.16
C ILE A 215 3.75 -0.52 -16.66
N LYS A 216 2.57 -0.04 -17.10
CA LYS A 216 2.36 0.37 -18.50
C LYS A 216 3.31 1.50 -18.89
N GLN A 217 3.52 2.49 -18.03
CA GLN A 217 4.40 3.62 -18.32
C GLN A 217 5.86 3.19 -18.44
N LEU A 218 6.34 2.28 -17.59
CA LEU A 218 7.67 1.68 -17.75
C LEU A 218 7.79 0.92 -19.07
N ALA A 219 6.82 0.07 -19.39
CA ALA A 219 6.83 -0.71 -20.63
C ALA A 219 6.83 0.19 -21.88
N SER A 220 6.24 1.38 -21.80
CA SER A 220 6.24 2.37 -22.88
C SER A 220 7.63 2.87 -23.29
N PHE A 221 8.66 2.68 -22.44
CA PHE A 221 10.06 2.93 -22.80
C PHE A 221 10.56 1.98 -23.89
N VAL A 222 9.91 0.83 -24.06
CA VAL A 222 10.30 -0.23 -24.99
C VAL A 222 9.28 -0.40 -26.11
N THR A 223 7.99 -0.48 -25.77
CA THR A 223 6.89 -0.65 -26.72
C THR A 223 5.71 0.24 -26.36
N LYS A 224 5.25 1.09 -27.28
CA LYS A 224 4.12 2.00 -27.02
C LYS A 224 2.77 1.29 -27.13
N ARG A 225 2.56 0.53 -28.23
CA ARG A 225 1.26 -0.07 -28.55
C ARG A 225 0.95 -1.31 -27.70
N LYS A 226 1.99 -2.03 -27.26
CA LYS A 226 1.85 -3.28 -26.51
C LYS A 226 2.19 -3.14 -25.01
N ALA A 227 2.40 -1.91 -24.54
CA ALA A 227 2.80 -1.63 -23.15
C ALA A 227 1.92 -2.29 -22.09
N GLN A 228 0.60 -2.32 -22.29
CA GLN A 228 -0.35 -2.91 -21.33
C GLN A 228 -0.12 -4.40 -21.09
N TYR A 229 0.46 -5.13 -22.05
CA TYR A 229 0.70 -6.56 -21.93
C TYR A 229 1.86 -6.90 -20.99
N ALA A 230 2.61 -5.90 -20.52
CA ALA A 230 3.58 -6.10 -19.45
C ALA A 230 2.92 -6.51 -18.12
N LEU A 231 1.60 -6.34 -17.98
CA LEU A 231 0.83 -6.80 -16.82
C LEU A 231 0.55 -8.30 -16.81
N ILE A 232 0.71 -9.00 -17.94
CA ILE A 232 0.31 -10.41 -18.07
C ILE A 232 0.97 -11.28 -16.99
N SER A 233 2.25 -11.06 -16.69
CA SER A 233 2.98 -11.85 -15.69
C SER A 233 2.43 -11.69 -14.28
N PHE A 234 1.82 -10.56 -13.94
CA PHE A 234 1.28 -10.30 -12.61
C PHE A 234 -0.04 -11.03 -12.33
N PHE A 235 -0.76 -11.52 -13.35
CA PHE A 235 -1.97 -12.35 -13.13
C PHE A 235 -1.66 -13.69 -12.43
N LEU A 236 -0.39 -14.09 -12.36
CA LEU A 236 0.04 -15.23 -11.57
C LEU A 236 -0.21 -15.01 -10.07
N PHE A 237 -0.18 -13.75 -9.62
CA PHE A 237 -0.48 -13.37 -8.23
C PHE A 237 -1.98 -13.36 -7.91
N LEU A 238 -2.86 -13.83 -8.79
CA LEU A 238 -4.23 -14.22 -8.37
C LEU A 238 -4.23 -15.53 -7.59
N ILE A 239 -3.19 -16.36 -7.71
CA ILE A 239 -3.03 -17.59 -6.93
C ILE A 239 -2.65 -17.21 -5.50
N GLY A 240 -3.38 -17.71 -4.50
CA GLY A 240 -3.21 -17.35 -3.09
C GLY A 240 -1.77 -17.46 -2.59
N HIS A 241 -1.32 -16.45 -1.84
CA HIS A 241 0.04 -16.33 -1.29
C HIS A 241 0.53 -17.59 -0.58
N GLY A 242 -0.26 -18.15 0.35
CA GLY A 242 0.14 -19.32 1.11
C GLY A 242 0.41 -20.53 0.20
N TYR A 243 -0.42 -20.72 -0.83
CA TYR A 243 -0.18 -21.76 -1.84
C TYR A 243 1.10 -21.53 -2.63
N LEU A 244 1.37 -20.29 -3.06
CA LEU A 244 2.60 -19.95 -3.78
C LEU A 244 3.87 -20.14 -2.94
N MET A 245 3.77 -19.96 -1.62
CA MET A 245 4.93 -20.04 -0.72
C MET A 245 5.22 -21.43 -0.17
N GLU A 246 4.17 -22.15 0.26
CA GLU A 246 4.27 -23.35 1.08
C GLU A 246 4.05 -24.65 0.30
N ASN A 247 3.58 -24.57 -0.94
CA ASN A 247 3.42 -25.77 -1.78
C ASN A 247 4.76 -26.24 -2.35
N ASN A 248 5.55 -26.88 -1.49
CA ASN A 248 6.87 -27.43 -1.82
C ASN A 248 6.84 -28.57 -2.86
N GLY A 249 5.66 -29.11 -3.22
CA GLY A 249 5.48 -30.11 -4.28
C GLY A 249 5.18 -29.50 -5.65
N SER A 250 5.06 -28.18 -5.76
CA SER A 250 4.73 -27.50 -7.01
C SER A 250 5.96 -27.21 -7.88
N PHE A 251 5.78 -27.10 -9.19
CA PHE A 251 6.85 -26.73 -10.13
C PHE A 251 7.26 -25.24 -10.03
N LEU A 252 6.50 -24.42 -9.29
CA LEU A 252 6.67 -22.98 -9.19
C LEU A 252 6.41 -22.52 -7.75
N THR A 253 7.49 -22.29 -7.01
CA THR A 253 7.44 -21.75 -5.64
C THR A 253 7.82 -20.29 -5.65
N ILE A 254 6.90 -19.41 -5.23
CA ILE A 254 7.11 -17.97 -5.17
C ILE A 254 7.03 -17.50 -3.71
N ARG A 255 8.18 -17.15 -3.14
CA ARG A 255 8.35 -16.62 -1.79
C ARG A 255 8.61 -15.13 -1.82
N SER A 256 7.54 -14.38 -2.08
CA SER A 256 7.52 -12.93 -1.92
C SER A 256 7.05 -12.56 -0.52
N PHE A 257 7.87 -11.89 0.27
CA PHE A 257 7.50 -11.47 1.63
C PHE A 257 6.30 -10.51 1.56
N ASP A 258 5.28 -10.75 2.39
CA ASP A 258 4.02 -10.00 2.42
C ASP A 258 3.23 -10.01 1.08
N LEU A 259 3.37 -11.03 0.21
CA LEU A 259 2.65 -11.05 -1.09
C LEU A 259 1.13 -10.91 -0.91
N TRP A 260 0.60 -11.43 0.19
CA TRP A 260 -0.81 -11.28 0.55
C TRP A 260 -1.23 -9.81 0.60
N GLN A 261 -0.34 -8.87 1.00
CA GLN A 261 -0.63 -7.43 0.95
C GLN A 261 -0.71 -6.90 -0.48
N PHE A 262 -0.23 -7.62 -1.49
CA PHE A 262 -0.53 -7.27 -2.88
C PHE A 262 -1.87 -7.83 -3.33
N GLN A 263 -2.35 -8.92 -2.73
CA GLN A 263 -3.59 -9.62 -3.13
C GLN A 263 -4.83 -9.06 -2.43
N ASN A 264 -4.70 -8.72 -1.14
CA ASN A 264 -5.83 -8.37 -0.29
C ASN A 264 -5.72 -6.95 0.25
N ALA A 265 -4.51 -6.49 0.57
CA ALA A 265 -4.27 -5.22 1.28
C ALA A 265 -3.29 -4.27 0.56
N ILE A 266 -3.43 -4.10 -0.76
CA ILE A 266 -2.55 -3.20 -1.55
C ILE A 266 -2.68 -1.73 -1.11
N TRP A 267 -3.69 -1.45 -0.30
CA TRP A 267 -3.99 -0.16 0.26
C TRP A 267 -3.05 0.25 1.41
N TYR A 268 -2.36 -0.69 2.07
CA TYR A 268 -1.37 -0.38 3.11
C TYR A 268 -0.20 0.43 2.55
N GLY A 269 0.25 1.45 3.29
CA GLY A 269 1.36 2.32 2.87
C GLY A 269 2.65 1.56 2.58
N GLY A 270 2.99 0.54 3.38
CA GLY A 270 4.13 -0.34 3.11
C GLY A 270 4.00 -1.13 1.80
N SER A 271 2.78 -1.58 1.46
CA SER A 271 2.49 -2.30 0.21
C SER A 271 2.61 -1.36 -1.00
N VAL A 272 2.06 -0.15 -0.90
CA VAL A 272 2.18 0.91 -1.93
C VAL A 272 3.65 1.19 -2.25
N VAL A 273 4.47 1.43 -1.22
CA VAL A 273 5.91 1.67 -1.40
C VAL A 273 6.57 0.48 -2.07
N ARG A 274 6.32 -0.75 -1.59
CA ARG A 274 6.93 -1.95 -2.16
C ARG A 274 6.64 -2.12 -3.65
N VAL A 275 5.42 -1.87 -4.10
CA VAL A 275 5.02 -2.15 -5.50
C VAL A 275 5.20 -0.96 -6.44
N LEU A 276 5.22 0.28 -5.93
CA LEU A 276 5.32 1.49 -6.76
C LEU A 276 6.67 2.20 -6.71
N SER A 277 7.44 2.08 -5.62
CA SER A 277 8.64 2.92 -5.41
C SER A 277 9.68 2.74 -6.52
N VAL A 278 10.11 1.50 -6.80
CA VAL A 278 11.10 1.24 -7.85
C VAL A 278 10.56 1.63 -9.23
N PRO A 279 9.33 1.25 -9.62
CA PRO A 279 8.75 1.72 -10.88
C PRO A 279 8.69 3.24 -11.05
N ILE A 280 8.18 3.96 -10.05
CA ILE A 280 8.06 5.42 -10.11
C ILE A 280 9.44 6.07 -10.16
N MET A 281 10.39 5.62 -9.35
CA MET A 281 11.77 6.12 -9.39
C MET A 281 12.42 5.90 -10.76
N CYS A 282 12.17 4.74 -11.40
CA CYS A 282 12.63 4.50 -12.77
C CYS A 282 11.98 5.46 -13.79
N ILE A 283 10.67 5.74 -13.68
CA ILE A 283 9.96 6.67 -14.57
C ILE A 283 10.55 8.09 -14.46
N VAL A 284 10.83 8.54 -13.25
CA VAL A 284 11.34 9.90 -12.98
C VAL A 284 12.83 10.02 -13.32
N CYS A 285 13.65 9.04 -12.94
CA CYS A 285 15.10 9.19 -12.93
C CYS A 285 15.82 8.64 -14.17
N ILE A 286 15.29 7.63 -14.88
CA ILE A 286 15.96 7.08 -16.09
C ILE A 286 16.20 8.16 -17.16
N PRO A 287 15.25 9.06 -17.46
CA PRO A 287 15.50 10.15 -18.41
C PRO A 287 16.68 11.04 -18.01
N LEU A 288 17.03 11.11 -16.72
CA LEU A 288 18.14 11.93 -16.22
C LEU A 288 19.51 11.30 -16.49
N ILE A 289 19.58 10.01 -16.82
CA ILE A 289 20.82 9.33 -17.20
C ILE A 289 21.35 9.92 -18.51
N GLU A 290 20.52 9.97 -19.55
CA GLU A 290 20.95 10.48 -20.85
C GLU A 290 20.92 12.01 -20.96
N ASN A 291 20.00 12.67 -20.24
CA ASN A 291 19.81 14.12 -20.34
C ASN A 291 20.63 14.90 -19.29
N LYS A 292 20.82 16.21 -19.50
CA LYS A 292 21.40 17.09 -18.47
C LYS A 292 20.49 17.10 -17.23
N MET A 293 21.07 16.83 -16.06
CA MET A 293 20.39 17.02 -14.79
C MET A 293 20.27 18.53 -14.52
N THR A 294 19.04 18.99 -14.31
CA THR A 294 18.76 20.38 -13.92
C THR A 294 18.30 20.38 -12.48
N ILE A 295 18.44 21.50 -11.78
CA ILE A 295 17.95 21.64 -10.40
C ILE A 295 16.46 21.31 -10.30
N LYS A 296 15.67 21.69 -11.31
CA LYS A 296 14.24 21.37 -11.40
C LYS A 296 13.98 19.86 -11.37
N ASN A 297 14.73 19.09 -12.16
CA ASN A 297 14.59 17.63 -12.18
C ASN A 297 14.97 16.99 -10.84
N ILE A 298 16.00 17.53 -10.17
CA ILE A 298 16.45 17.06 -8.86
C ILE A 298 15.37 17.35 -7.79
N ILE A 299 14.79 18.55 -7.80
CA ILE A 299 13.69 18.91 -6.91
C ILE A 299 12.51 17.96 -7.12
N PHE A 300 12.14 17.65 -8.36
CA PHE A 300 11.04 16.72 -8.62
C PHE A 300 11.32 15.27 -8.16
N ALA A 301 12.58 14.81 -8.27
CA ALA A 301 12.98 13.55 -7.65
C ALA A 301 12.87 13.61 -6.12
N GLY A 302 13.20 14.73 -5.48
CA GLY A 302 12.98 14.97 -4.05
C GLY A 302 11.51 14.94 -3.65
N ILE A 303 10.64 15.60 -4.41
CA ILE A 303 9.17 15.54 -4.23
C ILE A 303 8.68 14.10 -4.31
N THR A 304 9.17 13.34 -5.30
CA THR A 304 8.85 11.91 -5.46
C THR A 304 9.25 11.11 -4.24
N SER A 305 10.45 11.34 -3.71
CA SER A 305 10.94 10.69 -2.50
C SER A 305 10.09 11.01 -1.26
N CYS A 306 9.76 12.29 -1.02
CA CYS A 306 8.90 12.68 0.10
C CYS A 306 7.50 12.07 -0.03
N SER A 307 6.95 12.04 -1.24
CA SER A 307 5.66 11.38 -1.51
C SER A 307 5.72 9.89 -1.17
N MET A 308 6.76 9.15 -1.55
CA MET A 308 6.88 7.73 -1.17
C MET A 308 7.09 7.53 0.34
N MET A 309 7.87 8.39 0.98
CA MET A 309 8.05 8.38 2.45
C MET A 309 6.74 8.66 3.19
N SER A 310 5.86 9.49 2.62
CA SER A 310 4.53 9.77 3.21
C SER A 310 3.64 8.54 3.32
N PHE A 311 3.89 7.49 2.53
CA PHE A 311 3.23 6.20 2.65
C PHE A 311 3.96 5.29 3.64
N SER A 312 5.28 5.20 3.55
CA SER A 312 6.07 4.41 4.49
C SER A 312 7.57 4.74 4.43
N THR A 313 8.21 4.76 5.59
CA THR A 313 9.67 4.82 5.75
C THR A 313 10.41 3.61 5.16
N VAL A 314 9.70 2.52 4.82
CA VAL A 314 10.23 1.38 4.05
C VAL A 314 10.82 1.80 2.69
N PHE A 315 10.54 3.02 2.23
CA PHE A 315 11.12 3.58 1.02
C PHE A 315 12.63 3.87 1.14
N LEU A 316 13.15 4.08 2.35
CA LEU A 316 14.52 4.58 2.54
C LEU A 316 15.62 3.67 1.95
N PRO A 317 15.58 2.33 2.11
CA PRO A 317 16.50 1.43 1.41
C PRO A 317 16.41 1.56 -0.11
N VAL A 318 15.20 1.67 -0.67
CA VAL A 318 15.01 1.86 -2.12
C VAL A 318 15.67 3.15 -2.58
N LEU A 319 15.48 4.25 -1.87
CA LEU A 319 16.06 5.56 -2.20
C LEU A 319 17.59 5.50 -2.24
N ILE A 320 18.21 4.96 -1.19
CA ILE A 320 19.66 4.89 -1.04
C ILE A 320 20.27 4.00 -2.12
N VAL A 321 19.70 2.81 -2.35
CA VAL A 321 20.23 1.89 -3.36
C VAL A 321 20.03 2.44 -4.78
N MET A 322 18.86 3.03 -5.06
CA MET A 322 18.59 3.67 -6.36
C MET A 322 19.52 4.86 -6.62
N PHE A 323 19.90 5.62 -5.58
CA PHE A 323 20.90 6.67 -5.70
C PHE A 323 22.22 6.12 -6.26
N PHE A 324 22.78 5.07 -5.65
CA PHE A 324 24.01 4.46 -6.15
C PHE A 324 23.85 3.95 -7.59
N ALA A 325 22.77 3.21 -7.87
CA ALA A 325 22.53 2.67 -9.21
C ALA A 325 22.46 3.75 -10.29
N LEU A 326 21.72 4.84 -10.03
CA LEU A 326 21.54 5.93 -10.98
C LEU A 326 22.83 6.72 -11.22
N PHE A 327 23.62 7.00 -10.19
CA PHE A 327 24.87 7.74 -10.35
C PHE A 327 25.95 6.92 -11.04
N ILE A 328 26.08 5.62 -10.72
CA ILE A 328 26.96 4.69 -11.44
C ILE A 328 26.62 4.71 -12.94
N LEU A 329 25.34 4.57 -13.30
CA LEU A 329 24.90 4.62 -14.70
C LEU A 329 25.11 5.98 -15.37
N LYS A 330 24.87 7.07 -14.63
CA LYS A 330 25.06 8.43 -15.14
C LYS A 330 26.51 8.68 -15.52
N PHE A 331 27.44 8.37 -14.62
CA PHE A 331 28.86 8.58 -14.87
C PHE A 331 29.39 7.60 -15.91
N ALA A 332 28.96 6.34 -15.91
CA ALA A 332 29.32 5.39 -16.98
C ALA A 332 28.87 5.90 -18.36
N TYR A 333 27.64 6.37 -18.49
CA TYR A 333 27.12 6.94 -19.74
C TYR A 333 27.90 8.18 -20.19
N ASN A 334 28.15 9.11 -19.27
CA ASN A 334 28.92 10.32 -19.56
C ASN A 334 30.37 10.01 -19.98
N THR A 335 31.00 9.01 -19.37
CA THR A 335 32.31 8.51 -19.76
C THR A 335 32.27 7.97 -21.19
N CYS A 336 31.30 7.11 -21.53
CA CYS A 336 31.14 6.59 -22.89
C CYS A 336 30.96 7.71 -23.93
N ILE A 337 30.17 8.75 -23.62
CA ILE A 337 30.03 9.93 -24.49
C ILE A 337 31.35 10.68 -24.63
N SER A 338 32.05 10.90 -23.52
CA SER A 338 33.30 11.69 -23.51
C SER A 338 34.41 10.98 -24.29
N ILE A 339 34.47 9.66 -24.23
CA ILE A 339 35.33 8.80 -25.07
C ILE A 339 34.99 9.00 -26.54
N LYS A 340 33.71 8.88 -26.92
CA LYS A 340 33.26 9.10 -28.31
C LYS A 340 33.60 10.50 -28.82
N LYS A 341 33.55 11.51 -27.95
CA LYS A 341 33.91 12.91 -28.26
C LYS A 341 35.41 13.22 -28.13
N LYS A 342 36.24 12.24 -27.78
CA LYS A 342 37.68 12.39 -27.52
C LYS A 342 38.03 13.53 -26.54
N ASN A 343 37.17 13.78 -25.54
CA ASN A 343 37.38 14.85 -24.56
C ASN A 343 38.03 14.31 -23.27
N THR A 344 39.37 14.28 -23.25
CA THR A 344 40.16 13.69 -22.16
C THR A 344 39.85 14.26 -20.78
N LYS A 345 39.63 15.59 -20.68
CA LYS A 345 39.27 16.25 -19.40
C LYS A 345 38.00 15.65 -18.80
N TRP A 346 36.95 15.53 -19.61
CA TRP A 346 35.68 14.97 -19.14
C TRP A 346 35.70 13.46 -18.95
N ILE A 347 36.55 12.72 -19.68
CA ILE A 347 36.79 11.29 -19.42
C ILE A 347 37.34 11.12 -18.00
N ILE A 348 38.40 11.85 -17.64
CA ILE A 348 39.03 11.77 -16.30
C ILE A 348 38.02 12.15 -15.22
N ILE A 349 37.32 13.28 -15.36
CA ILE A 349 36.35 13.74 -14.35
C ILE A 349 35.25 12.69 -14.14
N ASN A 350 34.64 12.16 -15.21
CA ASN A 350 33.56 11.18 -15.06
C ASN A 350 34.06 9.85 -14.50
N LEU A 351 35.29 9.42 -14.83
CA LEU A 351 35.91 8.24 -14.23
C LEU A 351 36.21 8.44 -12.73
N CYS A 352 36.73 9.60 -12.33
CA CYS A 352 36.93 9.94 -10.91
C CYS A 352 35.60 9.94 -10.14
N CYS A 353 34.54 10.55 -10.70
CA CYS A 353 33.21 10.52 -10.07
C CYS A 353 32.63 9.11 -10.00
N PHE A 354 32.80 8.30 -11.06
CA PHE A 354 32.38 6.90 -11.06
C PHE A 354 33.10 6.09 -9.98
N LEU A 355 34.43 6.21 -9.89
CA LEU A 355 35.25 5.57 -8.86
C LEU A 355 34.87 6.04 -7.46
N PHE A 356 34.63 7.35 -7.28
CA PHE A 356 34.18 7.90 -6.00
C PHE A 356 32.88 7.26 -5.52
N VAL A 357 31.87 7.14 -6.39
CA VAL A 357 30.59 6.49 -6.05
C VAL A 357 30.78 5.02 -5.70
N LEU A 358 31.65 4.30 -6.43
CA LEU A 358 31.97 2.91 -6.12
C LEU A 358 32.71 2.76 -4.79
N VAL A 359 33.68 3.62 -4.51
CA VAL A 359 34.40 3.64 -3.23
C VAL A 359 33.44 3.93 -2.09
N LEU A 360 32.55 4.92 -2.23
CA LEU A 360 31.52 5.19 -1.23
C LEU A 360 30.66 3.94 -0.96
N LEU A 361 30.20 3.25 -2.01
CA LEU A 361 29.42 2.03 -1.87
C LEU A 361 30.23 0.94 -1.16
N ILE A 362 31.51 0.74 -1.50
CA ILE A 362 32.38 -0.26 -0.85
C ILE A 362 32.62 0.07 0.62
N LEU A 363 32.83 1.34 0.96
CA LEU A 363 33.01 1.82 2.33
C LEU A 363 31.79 1.53 3.21
N THR A 364 30.61 1.32 2.63
CA THR A 364 29.44 0.96 3.44
C THR A 364 29.57 -0.39 4.15
N ASN A 365 30.41 -1.32 3.68
CA ASN A 365 30.71 -2.58 4.37
C ASN A 365 31.56 -2.41 5.65
N LYS A 366 31.78 -1.17 6.08
CA LYS A 366 32.56 -0.81 7.27
C LYS A 366 31.79 0.16 8.18
N LEU A 367 30.48 0.31 7.97
CA LEU A 367 29.64 1.21 8.77
C LEU A 367 29.52 0.75 10.23
N ASP A 368 29.61 -0.54 10.49
CA ASP A 368 29.63 -1.17 11.83
C ASP A 368 30.86 -0.77 12.68
N HIS A 369 31.90 -0.23 12.05
CA HIS A 369 33.07 0.36 12.73
C HIS A 369 32.98 1.88 12.86
N THR A 370 31.81 2.47 12.60
CA THR A 370 31.57 3.92 12.70
C THR A 370 30.50 4.20 13.77
N PRO A 371 30.39 5.45 14.27
CA PRO A 371 29.31 5.83 15.18
C PRO A 371 27.90 5.74 14.57
N LEU A 372 27.77 5.51 13.27
CA LEU A 372 26.48 5.46 12.58
C LEU A 372 25.75 4.12 12.77
N LEU A 373 26.48 3.02 13.01
CA LEU A 373 25.91 1.69 13.19
C LEU A 373 26.77 0.94 14.21
N SER A 374 26.16 0.51 15.32
CA SER A 374 26.88 -0.28 16.31
C SER A 374 27.09 -1.72 15.82
N LEU A 375 28.21 -2.34 16.20
CA LEU A 375 28.50 -3.73 15.88
C LEU A 375 27.41 -4.68 16.43
N ALA A 376 26.92 -4.41 17.65
CA ALA A 376 25.88 -5.22 18.29
C ALA A 376 24.55 -5.17 17.52
N ASP A 377 24.14 -3.98 17.07
CA ASP A 377 22.93 -3.82 16.24
C ASP A 377 23.06 -4.58 14.93
N PHE A 378 24.22 -4.48 14.28
CA PHE A 378 24.48 -5.19 13.03
C PHE A 378 24.51 -6.72 13.20
N GLU A 379 25.13 -7.23 14.26
CA GLU A 379 25.13 -8.66 14.55
C GLU A 379 23.70 -9.19 14.79
N SER A 380 22.90 -8.46 15.58
CA SER A 380 21.49 -8.79 15.80
C SER A 380 20.71 -8.83 14.48
N PHE A 381 20.86 -7.80 13.65
CA PHE A 381 20.26 -7.71 12.33
C PHE A 381 20.66 -8.89 11.43
N SER A 382 21.96 -9.19 11.35
CA SER A 382 22.52 -10.22 10.48
C SER A 382 22.04 -11.62 10.90
N ASN A 383 21.99 -11.89 12.20
CA ASN A 383 21.48 -13.13 12.76
C ASN A 383 20.00 -13.35 12.42
N GLN A 384 19.20 -12.28 12.39
CA GLN A 384 17.80 -12.36 11.96
C GLN A 384 17.68 -12.52 10.44
N LEU A 385 18.47 -11.78 9.65
CA LEU A 385 18.34 -11.76 8.19
C LEU A 385 18.77 -13.08 7.54
N SER A 386 19.82 -13.74 8.04
CA SER A 386 20.43 -14.91 7.39
C SER A 386 19.44 -16.08 7.18
N PRO A 387 18.67 -16.53 8.20
CA PRO A 387 17.64 -17.56 8.00
C PRO A 387 16.58 -17.16 6.97
N PHE A 388 16.13 -15.90 7.01
CA PHE A 388 15.11 -15.40 6.09
C PHE A 388 15.63 -15.25 4.66
N TYR A 389 16.89 -14.88 4.47
CA TYR A 389 17.50 -14.85 3.16
C TYR A 389 17.52 -16.26 2.52
N GLY A 390 17.94 -17.26 3.30
CA GLY A 390 17.91 -18.67 2.87
C GLY A 390 16.49 -19.21 2.66
N TYR A 391 15.49 -18.65 3.34
CA TYR A 391 14.11 -19.09 3.18
C TYR A 391 13.37 -18.39 2.02
N TYR A 392 13.54 -17.07 1.83
CA TYR A 392 12.80 -16.27 0.85
C TYR A 392 13.53 -16.07 -0.47
N VAL A 393 14.85 -15.88 -0.48
CA VAL A 393 15.57 -15.50 -1.71
C VAL A 393 16.12 -16.71 -2.44
N SER A 394 16.74 -17.65 -1.73
CA SER A 394 17.44 -18.77 -2.38
C SER A 394 16.49 -19.87 -2.89
N THR A 395 15.27 -19.98 -2.37
CA THR A 395 14.28 -20.99 -2.77
C THR A 395 13.22 -20.45 -3.73
N ASP A 396 13.11 -19.12 -3.86
CA ASP A 396 12.14 -18.47 -4.74
C ASP A 396 12.51 -18.66 -6.21
N THR A 397 11.60 -19.24 -6.99
CA THR A 397 11.86 -19.58 -8.40
C THR A 397 12.14 -18.32 -9.24
N ILE A 398 11.45 -17.20 -8.98
CA ILE A 398 11.64 -15.95 -9.73
C ILE A 398 13.04 -15.38 -9.47
N MET A 399 13.49 -15.39 -8.22
CA MET A 399 14.80 -14.89 -7.82
C MET A 399 15.93 -15.82 -8.28
N GLN A 400 15.75 -17.14 -8.22
CA GLN A 400 16.72 -18.11 -8.73
C GLN A 400 17.05 -17.88 -10.21
N TYR A 401 16.03 -17.66 -11.04
CA TYR A 401 16.20 -17.43 -12.48
C TYR A 401 16.32 -15.95 -12.87
N SER A 402 16.41 -15.04 -11.90
CA SER A 402 16.37 -13.59 -12.14
C SER A 402 17.47 -13.09 -13.09
N THR A 403 18.68 -13.65 -13.02
CA THR A 403 19.80 -13.28 -13.91
C THR A 403 19.53 -13.68 -15.37
N CYS A 404 18.97 -14.87 -15.59
CA CYS A 404 18.54 -15.33 -16.92
C CYS A 404 17.42 -14.46 -17.48
N ILE A 405 16.42 -14.14 -16.65
CA ILE A 405 15.30 -13.25 -17.02
C ILE A 405 15.82 -11.88 -17.43
N VAL A 406 16.74 -11.30 -16.66
CA VAL A 406 17.38 -10.02 -16.97
C VAL A 406 18.19 -10.09 -18.26
N ALA A 407 18.94 -11.16 -18.50
CA ALA A 407 19.71 -11.33 -19.73
C ALA A 407 18.81 -11.38 -20.97
N ILE A 408 17.72 -12.15 -20.92
CA ILE A 408 16.72 -12.21 -21.98
C ILE A 408 16.09 -10.82 -22.20
N ALA A 409 15.65 -10.17 -21.14
CA ALA A 409 15.05 -8.84 -21.22
C ALA A 409 16.05 -7.83 -21.83
N LEU A 410 17.30 -7.82 -21.36
CA LEU A 410 18.36 -6.95 -21.87
C LEU A 410 18.59 -7.16 -23.37
N ALA A 411 18.68 -8.41 -23.83
CA ALA A 411 18.84 -8.73 -25.25
C ALA A 411 17.70 -8.15 -26.10
N LEU A 412 16.46 -8.22 -25.61
CA LEU A 412 15.28 -7.69 -26.30
C LEU A 412 15.20 -6.15 -26.29
N VAL A 413 15.80 -5.49 -25.30
CA VAL A 413 15.64 -4.04 -25.08
C VAL A 413 16.94 -3.23 -25.23
N VAL A 414 18.07 -3.85 -25.59
CA VAL A 414 19.38 -3.19 -25.72
C VAL A 414 19.34 -2.00 -26.67
N ASN A 415 18.55 -2.10 -27.74
CA ASN A 415 18.37 -1.06 -28.75
C ASN A 415 17.31 -0.01 -28.37
N SER A 416 16.57 -0.21 -27.28
CA SER A 416 15.66 0.81 -26.76
C SER A 416 16.44 1.94 -26.10
N LYS A 417 15.98 3.18 -26.33
CA LYS A 417 16.54 4.38 -25.69
C LYS A 417 16.63 4.22 -24.17
N TYR A 418 15.51 3.90 -23.53
CA TYR A 418 15.41 3.81 -22.08
C TYR A 418 15.30 2.37 -21.55
N GLY A 419 14.90 1.41 -22.38
CA GLY A 419 14.69 0.01 -21.98
C GLY A 419 15.93 -0.68 -21.42
N LYS A 420 17.10 -0.45 -22.03
CA LYS A 420 18.38 -1.00 -21.56
C LYS A 420 18.68 -0.63 -20.11
N TYR A 421 18.35 0.60 -19.69
CA TYR A 421 18.58 1.05 -18.32
C TYR A 421 17.64 0.36 -17.32
N LEU A 422 16.41 -0.01 -17.72
CA LEU A 422 15.52 -0.79 -16.85
C LEU A 422 16.13 -2.14 -16.50
N ALA A 423 16.61 -2.86 -17.51
CA ALA A 423 17.26 -4.16 -17.32
C ALA A 423 18.55 -4.04 -16.49
N ILE A 424 19.39 -3.03 -16.77
CA ILE A 424 20.64 -2.84 -16.02
C ILE A 424 20.38 -2.40 -14.57
N ILE A 425 19.44 -1.49 -14.30
CA ILE A 425 19.07 -1.12 -12.93
C ILE A 425 18.58 -2.34 -12.17
N THR A 426 17.68 -3.14 -12.78
CA THR A 426 17.18 -4.36 -12.15
C THR A 426 18.32 -5.35 -11.86
N LEU A 427 19.28 -5.50 -12.78
CA LEU A 427 20.48 -6.31 -12.56
C LEU A 427 21.29 -5.83 -11.35
N MET A 428 21.52 -4.51 -11.25
CA MET A 428 22.28 -3.94 -10.14
C MET A 428 21.57 -4.17 -8.80
N LEU A 429 20.25 -4.01 -8.76
CA LEU A 429 19.44 -4.30 -7.57
C LEU A 429 19.53 -5.79 -7.17
N ILE A 430 19.42 -6.70 -8.15
CA ILE A 430 19.58 -8.14 -7.90
C ILE A 430 20.97 -8.45 -7.38
N ILE A 431 22.04 -7.86 -7.93
CA ILE A 431 23.41 -8.14 -7.50
C ILE A 431 23.63 -7.72 -6.03
N ILE A 432 23.08 -6.57 -5.62
CA ILE A 432 23.18 -6.10 -4.23
C ILE A 432 22.54 -7.11 -3.28
N VAL A 433 21.35 -7.61 -3.61
CA VAL A 433 20.64 -8.62 -2.80
C VAL A 433 21.32 -9.99 -2.88
N ALA A 434 21.54 -10.52 -4.08
CA ALA A 434 21.99 -11.89 -4.33
C ALA A 434 23.40 -12.18 -3.82
N LYS A 435 24.25 -11.14 -3.71
CA LYS A 435 25.59 -11.27 -3.14
C LYS A 435 25.62 -11.14 -1.63
N ASN A 436 24.52 -10.71 -1.00
CA ASN A 436 24.45 -10.40 0.42
C ASN A 436 25.61 -9.48 0.86
N LYS A 437 25.96 -8.53 -0.01
CA LYS A 437 27.02 -7.53 0.20
C LYS A 437 26.33 -6.20 0.47
N PHE A 438 26.91 -5.36 1.32
CA PHE A 438 26.32 -4.09 1.79
C PHE A 438 25.16 -4.25 2.79
N ASN A 439 25.20 -5.29 3.63
CA ASN A 439 24.17 -5.51 4.66
C ASN A 439 24.17 -4.43 5.74
N GLU A 440 25.31 -3.83 6.01
CA GLU A 440 25.48 -2.72 6.93
C GLU A 440 24.75 -1.46 6.40
N LEU A 441 24.81 -1.21 5.09
CA LEU A 441 24.03 -0.16 4.43
C LEU A 441 22.53 -0.42 4.56
N LEU A 442 22.12 -1.67 4.32
CA LEU A 442 20.73 -2.08 4.42
C LEU A 442 20.23 -1.98 5.87
N CYS A 443 21.01 -2.43 6.85
CA CYS A 443 20.71 -2.32 8.27
C CYS A 443 20.50 -0.85 8.68
N LEU A 444 21.44 0.03 8.32
CA LEU A 444 21.34 1.45 8.61
C LEU A 444 20.10 2.08 7.93
N SER A 445 19.90 1.82 6.64
CA SER A 445 18.78 2.37 5.87
C SER A 445 17.40 1.83 6.29
N SER A 446 17.36 0.72 7.01
CA SER A 446 16.13 0.12 7.55
C SER A 446 15.91 0.42 9.02
N PHE A 447 16.76 1.24 9.65
CA PHE A 447 16.73 1.49 11.09
C PHE A 447 16.75 0.19 11.91
N ASN A 448 17.58 -0.79 11.50
CA ASN A 448 17.72 -2.10 12.15
C ASN A 448 16.45 -2.99 12.09
N TYR A 449 15.48 -2.70 11.21
CA TYR A 449 14.29 -3.54 11.04
C TYR A 449 14.46 -4.52 9.86
N PHE A 450 14.63 -5.81 10.15
CA PHE A 450 14.83 -6.84 9.11
C PHE A 450 13.65 -6.96 8.12
N PHE A 451 12.40 -6.84 8.60
CA PHE A 451 11.20 -6.97 7.73
C PHE A 451 11.14 -5.85 6.67
N VAL A 452 11.73 -4.68 6.93
CA VAL A 452 11.85 -3.59 5.97
C VAL A 452 12.71 -4.02 4.79
N ILE A 453 13.77 -4.79 5.04
CA ILE A 453 14.66 -5.32 4.00
C ILE A 453 13.99 -6.45 3.22
N LEU A 454 13.18 -7.30 3.86
CA LEU A 454 12.40 -8.31 3.13
C LEU A 454 11.38 -7.68 2.17
N ARG A 455 10.77 -6.54 2.56
CA ARG A 455 9.93 -5.74 1.65
C ARG A 455 10.73 -5.12 0.50
N PHE A 456 11.95 -4.67 0.75
CA PHE A 456 12.86 -4.22 -0.32
C PHE A 456 13.21 -5.35 -1.31
N TYR A 457 13.51 -6.55 -0.83
CA TYR A 457 13.77 -7.71 -1.70
C TYR A 457 12.55 -8.06 -2.55
N SER A 458 11.36 -7.99 -1.95
CA SER A 458 10.11 -8.20 -2.68
C SER A 458 9.89 -7.12 -3.76
N ALA A 459 10.19 -5.84 -3.50
CA ALA A 459 10.14 -4.80 -4.53
C ALA A 459 11.04 -5.11 -5.74
N ILE A 460 12.21 -5.71 -5.51
CA ILE A 460 13.12 -6.17 -6.58
C ILE A 460 12.52 -7.36 -7.34
N GLN A 461 11.94 -8.32 -6.64
CA GLN A 461 11.25 -9.45 -7.26
C GLN A 461 10.09 -8.98 -8.17
N PHE A 462 9.31 -7.99 -7.76
CA PHE A 462 8.28 -7.37 -8.61
C PHE A 462 8.89 -6.76 -9.89
N MET A 463 10.09 -6.18 -9.83
CA MET A 463 10.80 -5.73 -11.03
C MET A 463 11.23 -6.90 -11.93
N VAL A 464 11.61 -8.05 -11.37
CA VAL A 464 11.89 -9.27 -12.16
C VAL A 464 10.64 -9.77 -12.87
N VAL A 465 9.50 -9.83 -12.16
CA VAL A 465 8.19 -10.19 -12.76
C VAL A 465 7.78 -9.21 -13.85
N PHE A 466 8.05 -7.92 -13.64
CA PHE A 466 7.87 -6.90 -14.68
C PHE A 466 8.74 -7.18 -15.91
N LEU A 467 10.00 -7.59 -15.76
CA LEU A 467 10.87 -7.90 -16.91
C LEU A 467 10.38 -9.12 -17.71
N ILE A 468 9.76 -10.11 -17.07
CA ILE A 468 9.06 -11.20 -17.76
C ILE A 468 7.93 -10.62 -18.63
N GLY A 469 7.06 -9.80 -18.04
CA GLY A 469 5.97 -9.15 -18.75
C GLY A 469 6.45 -8.22 -19.88
N LEU A 470 7.52 -7.46 -19.65
CA LEU A 470 8.15 -6.59 -20.64
C LEU A 470 8.68 -7.39 -21.83
N SER A 471 9.29 -8.54 -21.57
CA SER A 471 9.78 -9.46 -22.60
C SER A 471 8.62 -9.98 -23.45
N ILE A 472 7.52 -10.41 -22.82
CA ILE A 472 6.28 -10.81 -23.52
C ILE A 472 5.75 -9.65 -24.38
N ALA A 473 5.61 -8.46 -23.81
CA ALA A 473 5.12 -7.28 -24.52
C ALA A 473 5.99 -6.93 -25.73
N LYS A 474 7.32 -7.04 -25.59
CA LYS A 474 8.27 -6.78 -26.68
C LYS A 474 8.20 -7.83 -27.77
N ILE A 475 8.09 -9.11 -27.42
CA ILE A 475 7.90 -10.20 -28.39
C ILE A 475 6.59 -10.00 -29.18
N LEU A 476 5.50 -9.67 -28.48
CA LEU A 476 4.21 -9.36 -29.13
C LEU A 476 4.27 -8.14 -30.06
N ASP A 477 5.12 -7.17 -29.75
CA ASP A 477 5.37 -6.01 -30.61
C ASP A 477 6.14 -6.40 -31.89
N ILE A 478 7.08 -7.34 -31.78
CA ILE A 478 7.84 -7.88 -32.92
C ILE A 478 6.93 -8.71 -33.85
N ILE A 479 6.07 -9.56 -33.29
CA ILE A 479 5.16 -10.41 -34.07
C ILE A 479 4.10 -9.58 -34.82
N SER A 480 3.81 -8.34 -34.37
CA SER A 480 2.94 -7.33 -34.99
C SER A 480 1.45 -7.68 -35.20
N LEU A 481 1.06 -8.96 -35.06
CA LEU A 481 -0.32 -9.42 -35.23
C LEU A 481 -1.21 -9.09 -34.01
N LYS A 482 -2.28 -8.32 -34.25
CA LYS A 482 -3.20 -7.87 -33.19
C LYS A 482 -3.92 -9.04 -32.50
N THR A 483 -4.41 -10.01 -33.27
CA THR A 483 -5.17 -11.16 -32.76
C THR A 483 -4.36 -11.97 -31.76
N ILE A 484 -3.08 -12.21 -32.06
CA ILE A 484 -2.18 -12.99 -31.19
C ILE A 484 -2.02 -12.32 -29.82
N SER A 485 -1.85 -10.99 -29.76
CA SER A 485 -1.69 -10.31 -28.46
C SER A 485 -2.92 -10.44 -27.57
N VAL A 486 -4.12 -10.34 -28.15
CA VAL A 486 -5.38 -10.52 -27.41
C VAL A 486 -5.50 -11.96 -26.94
N SER A 487 -5.28 -12.93 -27.83
CA SER A 487 -5.33 -14.36 -27.48
C SER A 487 -4.36 -14.73 -26.36
N VAL A 488 -3.09 -14.28 -26.41
CA VAL A 488 -2.10 -14.56 -25.37
C VAL A 488 -2.52 -13.97 -24.03
N ALA A 489 -3.00 -12.72 -24.01
CA ALA A 489 -3.46 -12.09 -22.79
C ALA A 489 -4.69 -12.80 -22.21
N THR A 490 -5.69 -13.10 -23.04
CA THR A 490 -6.89 -13.83 -22.61
C THR A 490 -6.54 -15.23 -22.09
N LEU A 491 -5.66 -15.96 -22.77
CA LEU A 491 -5.22 -17.29 -22.32
C LEU A 491 -4.51 -17.21 -20.98
N ALA A 492 -3.62 -16.24 -20.76
CA ALA A 492 -2.93 -16.09 -19.49
C ALA A 492 -3.90 -15.78 -18.34
N ILE A 493 -4.82 -14.84 -18.54
CA ILE A 493 -5.84 -14.47 -17.55
C ILE A 493 -6.76 -15.66 -17.25
N ALA A 494 -7.27 -16.33 -18.28
CA ALA A 494 -8.13 -17.50 -18.13
C ALA A 494 -7.40 -18.65 -17.44
N SER A 495 -6.13 -18.89 -17.76
CA SER A 495 -5.32 -19.95 -17.14
C SER A 495 -5.13 -19.70 -15.65
N SER A 496 -4.84 -18.46 -15.22
CA SER A 496 -4.76 -18.11 -13.80
C SER A 496 -6.08 -18.38 -13.07
N LEU A 497 -7.21 -17.96 -13.66
CA LEU A 497 -8.53 -18.16 -13.05
C LEU A 497 -8.93 -19.65 -12.98
N ILE A 498 -8.68 -20.40 -14.05
CA ILE A 498 -8.92 -21.85 -14.10
C ILE A 498 -8.05 -22.55 -13.05
N PHE A 499 -6.78 -22.15 -12.91
CA PHE A 499 -5.90 -22.71 -11.91
C PHE A 499 -6.42 -22.47 -10.49
N VAL A 500 -6.84 -21.24 -10.18
CA VAL A 500 -7.44 -20.91 -8.87
C VAL A 500 -8.68 -21.75 -8.61
N TYR A 501 -9.58 -21.87 -9.60
CA TYR A 501 -10.80 -22.65 -9.48
C TYR A 501 -10.51 -24.15 -9.23
N GLN A 502 -9.63 -24.75 -10.03
CA GLN A 502 -9.29 -26.18 -9.92
C GLN A 502 -8.58 -26.52 -8.61
N ASN A 503 -7.75 -25.62 -8.10
CA ASN A 503 -6.95 -25.85 -6.89
C ASN A 503 -7.54 -25.15 -5.64
N TYR A 504 -8.78 -24.66 -5.70
CA TYR A 504 -9.35 -23.80 -4.66
C TYR A 504 -9.34 -24.43 -3.27
N ASN A 505 -9.67 -25.72 -3.16
CA ASN A 505 -9.65 -26.43 -1.87
C ASN A 505 -8.24 -26.55 -1.29
N GLN A 506 -7.22 -26.76 -2.13
CA GLN A 506 -5.83 -26.77 -1.68
C GLN A 506 -5.38 -25.35 -1.31
N ILE A 507 -5.74 -24.34 -2.10
CA ILE A 507 -5.40 -22.93 -1.80
C ILE A 507 -5.91 -22.55 -0.40
N LYS A 508 -7.15 -22.91 -0.05
CA LYS A 508 -7.72 -22.68 1.29
C LYS A 508 -7.00 -23.42 2.43
N SER A 509 -6.36 -24.56 2.14
CA SER A 509 -5.63 -25.32 3.17
C SER A 509 -4.24 -24.75 3.47
N TYR A 510 -3.70 -23.88 2.63
CA TYR A 510 -2.43 -23.19 2.86
C TYR A 510 -2.65 -21.82 3.51
N THR A 511 -3.14 -21.80 4.74
CA THR A 511 -3.16 -20.60 5.58
C THR A 511 -1.73 -20.22 5.97
N PHE A 512 -1.33 -18.97 5.73
CA PHE A 512 -0.01 -18.48 6.11
C PHE A 512 -0.15 -17.26 7.03
N LEU A 513 0.46 -17.30 8.22
CA LEU A 513 0.51 -16.20 9.21
C LEU A 513 -0.82 -15.50 9.54
N GLY A 514 -1.96 -16.17 9.35
CA GLY A 514 -3.26 -15.51 9.49
C GLY A 514 -3.38 -14.33 8.51
N CYS A 515 -2.98 -14.52 7.25
CA CYS A 515 -3.18 -13.54 6.19
C CYS A 515 -3.33 -14.24 4.83
N GLY A 516 -3.85 -13.52 3.83
CA GLY A 516 -4.13 -14.11 2.52
C GLY A 516 -5.49 -14.78 2.48
N ILE A 517 -5.55 -16.06 2.13
CA ILE A 517 -6.78 -16.83 2.01
C ILE A 517 -6.78 -17.88 3.12
N ASN A 518 -7.88 -17.98 3.86
CA ASN A 518 -8.05 -18.99 4.89
C ASN A 518 -9.12 -20.04 4.51
N GLN A 519 -9.47 -20.89 5.48
CA GLN A 519 -10.47 -21.96 5.29
C GLN A 519 -11.84 -21.47 4.81
N TYR A 520 -12.21 -20.21 5.08
CA TYR A 520 -13.47 -19.63 4.62
C TYR A 520 -13.43 -19.19 3.15
N GLY A 521 -12.24 -18.90 2.62
CA GLY A 521 -12.04 -18.55 1.21
C GLY A 521 -12.70 -17.24 0.80
N TYR A 522 -13.19 -17.21 -0.44
CA TYR A 522 -13.90 -16.10 -1.06
C TYR A 522 -15.41 -16.24 -0.99
N ASP A 523 -16.07 -15.11 -0.74
CA ASP A 523 -17.52 -14.94 -0.86
C ASP A 523 -17.81 -13.63 -1.60
N PHE A 524 -18.10 -13.77 -2.90
CA PHE A 524 -18.36 -12.65 -3.80
C PHE A 524 -19.69 -11.92 -3.49
N THR A 525 -20.55 -12.47 -2.64
CA THR A 525 -21.81 -11.81 -2.26
C THR A 525 -21.60 -10.67 -1.26
N GLN A 526 -20.45 -10.64 -0.57
CA GLN A 526 -20.13 -9.63 0.46
C GLN A 526 -20.24 -8.18 -0.03
N ILE A 527 -19.83 -7.95 -1.27
CA ILE A 527 -19.82 -6.63 -1.93
C ILE A 527 -21.22 -6.01 -1.96
N PHE A 528 -22.24 -6.85 -2.10
CA PHE A 528 -23.64 -6.43 -2.15
C PHE A 528 -24.33 -6.52 -0.79
N LYS A 529 -23.83 -7.38 0.12
CA LYS A 529 -24.41 -7.60 1.43
C LYS A 529 -24.05 -6.50 2.44
N TYR A 530 -22.82 -6.01 2.43
CA TYR A 530 -22.31 -5.09 3.46
C TYR A 530 -21.90 -3.73 2.85
N ASP A 531 -22.74 -2.69 2.95
CA ASP A 531 -22.51 -1.38 2.27
C ASP A 531 -21.24 -0.65 2.77
N ASN A 532 -20.76 -0.95 3.98
CA ASN A 532 -19.52 -0.39 4.55
C ASN A 532 -18.31 -1.35 4.47
N MET A 533 -18.44 -2.54 3.86
CA MET A 533 -17.42 -3.61 3.90
C MET A 533 -17.00 -3.99 5.34
N MET A 534 -17.97 -3.97 6.23
CA MET A 534 -17.87 -4.29 7.66
C MET A 534 -19.14 -5.02 8.08
N LEU A 535 -19.04 -5.93 9.05
CA LEU A 535 -20.20 -6.63 9.61
C LEU A 535 -21.17 -5.66 10.28
N ASP A 536 -22.47 -5.94 10.16
CA ASP A 536 -23.56 -5.07 10.65
C ASP A 536 -23.40 -4.74 12.13
N ILE A 537 -23.04 -5.73 12.95
CA ILE A 537 -22.75 -5.57 14.38
C ILE A 537 -21.74 -4.47 14.72
N PHE A 538 -20.71 -4.28 13.89
CA PHE A 538 -19.71 -3.24 14.12
C PHE A 538 -20.22 -1.88 13.64
N ASN A 539 -20.91 -1.84 12.50
CA ASN A 539 -21.51 -0.59 12.00
C ASN A 539 -22.53 -0.05 13.00
N ASP A 540 -23.45 -0.90 13.44
CA ASP A 540 -24.52 -0.61 14.38
C ASP A 540 -24.00 -0.04 15.71
N VAL A 541 -23.02 -0.72 16.31
CA VAL A 541 -22.41 -0.27 17.56
C VAL A 541 -21.61 1.01 17.33
N GLY A 542 -20.85 1.10 16.23
CA GLY A 542 -20.13 2.31 15.85
C GLY A 542 -21.03 3.53 15.70
N GLU A 543 -22.15 3.39 14.99
CA GLU A 543 -23.16 4.44 14.78
C GLU A 543 -23.80 4.89 16.11
N HIS A 544 -24.06 3.95 17.03
CA HIS A 544 -24.52 4.31 18.37
C HIS A 544 -23.51 5.22 19.08
N PHE A 545 -22.22 4.84 19.12
CA PHE A 545 -21.20 5.66 19.76
C PHE A 545 -21.00 7.00 19.04
N ASP A 546 -21.11 7.03 17.71
CA ASP A 546 -21.05 8.25 16.89
C ASP A 546 -22.25 9.21 17.12
N SER A 547 -23.34 8.73 17.71
CA SER A 547 -24.48 9.55 18.11
C SER A 547 -24.30 10.28 19.46
N LEU A 548 -23.37 9.82 20.30
CA LEU A 548 -23.08 10.42 21.60
C LEU A 548 -22.39 11.80 21.46
N PRO A 549 -22.12 12.54 22.54
CA PRO A 549 -21.14 13.63 22.50
C PRO A 549 -19.75 13.13 22.09
N TYR A 550 -18.89 14.01 21.55
CA TYR A 550 -17.51 13.63 21.27
C TYR A 550 -16.81 13.26 22.58
N GLY A 551 -16.25 12.06 22.64
CA GLY A 551 -15.62 11.52 23.83
C GLY A 551 -14.97 10.18 23.55
N ASN A 552 -14.29 9.67 24.57
CA ASN A 552 -13.59 8.40 24.56
C ASN A 552 -14.34 7.45 25.48
N TYR A 553 -15.07 6.51 24.90
CA TYR A 553 -15.95 5.60 25.62
C TYR A 553 -15.35 4.21 25.68
N THR A 554 -15.09 3.74 26.90
CA THR A 554 -14.63 2.38 27.14
C THR A 554 -15.75 1.39 26.84
N LEU A 555 -15.50 0.49 25.89
CA LEU A 555 -16.37 -0.64 25.56
C LEU A 555 -15.68 -1.93 25.99
N LEU A 556 -16.26 -2.59 26.98
CA LEU A 556 -15.95 -3.96 27.37
C LEU A 556 -16.60 -4.88 26.33
N ALA A 557 -15.79 -5.46 25.45
CA ALA A 557 -16.23 -6.40 24.44
C ALA A 557 -15.44 -7.72 24.51
N PRO A 558 -16.07 -8.86 24.25
CA PRO A 558 -15.38 -10.15 24.26
C PRO A 558 -14.28 -10.19 23.18
N PRO A 559 -13.09 -10.74 23.48
CA PRO A 559 -11.95 -10.71 22.56
C PRO A 559 -12.22 -11.36 21.20
N GLY A 560 -13.03 -12.42 21.21
CA GLY A 560 -13.53 -13.09 20.02
C GLY A 560 -14.95 -13.62 20.26
N PHE A 561 -15.76 -13.63 19.22
CA PHE A 561 -17.13 -14.11 19.27
C PHE A 561 -17.57 -14.69 17.92
N THR A 562 -18.63 -15.49 17.92
CA THR A 562 -19.16 -16.08 16.69
C THR A 562 -20.29 -15.22 16.16
N TYR A 563 -20.18 -14.76 14.91
CA TYR A 563 -21.21 -14.01 14.20
C TYR A 563 -21.49 -14.67 12.85
N HIS A 564 -22.76 -14.99 12.57
CA HIS A 564 -23.16 -15.76 11.36
C HIS A 564 -22.34 -17.06 11.14
N GLY A 565 -22.04 -17.79 12.22
CA GLY A 565 -21.30 -19.07 12.17
C GLY A 565 -19.80 -18.95 11.90
N LYS A 566 -19.24 -17.74 11.95
CA LYS A 566 -17.79 -17.48 11.78
C LYS A 566 -17.26 -16.71 12.98
N VAL A 567 -16.00 -16.97 13.33
CA VAL A 567 -15.32 -16.22 14.39
C VAL A 567 -14.96 -14.83 13.89
N THR A 568 -15.19 -13.82 14.72
CA THR A 568 -14.70 -12.45 14.55
C THR A 568 -14.21 -11.92 15.89
N TYR A 569 -13.66 -10.70 15.91
CA TYR A 569 -12.91 -10.17 17.05
C TYR A 569 -13.29 -8.73 17.37
N HIS A 570 -13.03 -8.30 18.60
CA HIS A 570 -13.42 -6.96 19.08
C HIS A 570 -12.76 -5.79 18.32
N GLN A 571 -11.73 -6.04 17.50
CA GLN A 571 -11.03 -5.02 16.74
C GLN A 571 -11.95 -4.26 15.80
N GLY A 572 -13.00 -4.92 15.29
CA GLY A 572 -13.98 -4.29 14.42
C GLY A 572 -14.68 -3.09 15.05
N PHE A 573 -14.82 -3.02 16.39
CA PHE A 573 -15.51 -1.92 17.05
C PHE A 573 -14.72 -0.60 16.97
N TYR A 574 -13.43 -0.58 17.32
CA TYR A 574 -12.64 0.66 17.20
C TYR A 574 -12.27 1.01 15.75
N MET A 575 -12.47 0.09 14.80
CA MET A 575 -12.41 0.41 13.36
C MET A 575 -13.69 1.09 12.88
N SER A 576 -14.80 0.99 13.62
CA SER A 576 -16.11 1.51 13.21
C SER A 576 -16.35 2.96 13.65
N SER A 577 -15.76 3.36 14.78
CA SER A 577 -15.94 4.69 15.38
C SER A 577 -14.65 5.14 16.06
N ASN A 578 -14.37 6.44 15.96
CA ASN A 578 -13.25 7.09 16.63
C ASN A 578 -13.50 7.38 18.13
N ARG A 579 -14.61 6.88 18.68
CA ARG A 579 -15.02 7.16 20.06
C ARG A 579 -14.91 5.94 20.95
N ILE A 580 -14.66 4.77 20.37
CA ILE A 580 -14.65 3.50 21.08
C ILE A 580 -13.23 3.17 21.52
N GLN A 581 -13.08 2.91 22.82
CA GLN A 581 -11.86 2.37 23.41
C GLN A 581 -12.12 0.95 23.86
N ILE A 582 -11.33 -0.01 23.38
CA ILE A 582 -11.45 -1.41 23.77
C ILE A 582 -10.44 -1.72 24.87
N VAL A 583 -10.90 -2.40 25.91
CA VAL A 583 -10.03 -3.00 26.92
C VAL A 583 -9.37 -4.25 26.33
N LYS A 584 -8.04 -4.26 26.29
CA LYS A 584 -7.24 -5.40 25.84
C LYS A 584 -6.22 -5.77 26.91
N GLU A 585 -6.15 -7.05 27.25
CA GLU A 585 -5.26 -7.57 28.30
C GLU A 585 -3.83 -7.04 28.22
N GLY A 586 -3.20 -7.14 27.04
CA GLY A 586 -1.82 -6.67 26.83
C GLY A 586 -1.61 -5.14 26.88
N SER A 587 -2.66 -4.36 27.15
CA SER A 587 -2.59 -2.91 27.37
C SER A 587 -2.93 -2.49 28.81
N LEU A 588 -3.18 -3.45 29.70
CA LEU A 588 -3.53 -3.22 31.10
C LEU A 588 -2.30 -3.25 32.00
N TYR A 589 -2.38 -2.54 33.14
CA TYR A 589 -1.43 -2.71 34.23
C TYR A 589 -1.63 -4.07 34.92
N GLU A 590 -0.60 -4.64 35.54
CA GLU A 590 -0.65 -5.98 36.16
C GLU A 590 -1.80 -6.13 37.17
N ASP A 591 -2.12 -5.07 37.92
CA ASP A 591 -3.20 -5.02 38.90
C ASP A 591 -4.60 -4.85 38.29
N GLU A 592 -4.70 -4.49 37.01
CA GLU A 592 -5.96 -4.34 36.27
C GLU A 592 -6.36 -5.62 35.54
N VAL A 593 -5.40 -6.51 35.26
CA VAL A 593 -5.61 -7.78 34.54
C VAL A 593 -6.66 -8.66 35.23
N GLN A 594 -6.72 -8.63 36.57
CA GLN A 594 -7.72 -9.38 37.33
C GLN A 594 -9.17 -8.99 37.03
N PHE A 595 -9.44 -7.69 36.77
CA PHE A 595 -10.79 -7.22 36.45
C PHE A 595 -11.21 -7.70 35.06
N TYR A 596 -10.28 -7.64 34.11
CA TYR A 596 -10.50 -8.14 32.76
C TYR A 596 -10.78 -9.65 32.76
N HIS A 597 -10.02 -10.45 33.51
CA HIS A 597 -10.27 -11.89 33.62
C HIS A 597 -11.62 -12.21 34.27
N ALA A 598 -12.04 -11.45 35.29
CA ALA A 598 -13.36 -11.62 35.89
C ALA A 598 -14.48 -11.36 34.88
N ILE A 599 -14.37 -10.30 34.08
CA ILE A 599 -15.34 -10.01 33.00
C ILE A 599 -15.32 -11.10 31.93
N TYR A 600 -14.14 -11.60 31.58
CA TYR A 600 -14.00 -12.71 30.64
C TYR A 600 -14.68 -14.00 31.12
N ASP A 601 -14.52 -14.33 32.39
CA ASP A 601 -15.20 -15.47 33.00
C ASP A 601 -16.71 -15.28 33.04
N TYR A 602 -17.20 -14.05 33.23
CA TYR A 602 -18.62 -13.73 33.10
C TYR A 602 -19.13 -13.92 31.66
N TRP A 603 -18.45 -13.37 30.65
CA TRP A 603 -18.80 -13.60 29.22
C TRP A 603 -18.86 -15.09 28.88
N SER A 604 -17.94 -15.88 29.46
CA SER A 604 -17.83 -17.32 29.24
C SER A 604 -18.80 -18.16 30.09
N GLU A 605 -19.70 -17.52 30.85
CA GLU A 605 -20.64 -18.16 31.80
C GLU A 605 -19.95 -19.03 32.87
N LYS A 606 -18.67 -18.77 33.16
CA LYS A 606 -17.89 -19.44 34.21
C LYS A 606 -18.06 -18.81 35.59
N ALA A 607 -18.48 -17.55 35.63
CA ALA A 607 -18.74 -16.80 36.85
C ALA A 607 -20.11 -16.12 36.80
N SER A 608 -20.77 -15.97 37.95
CA SER A 608 -22.03 -15.23 38.08
C SER A 608 -21.80 -13.73 38.17
N PHE A 609 -22.86 -12.93 37.97
CA PHE A 609 -22.79 -11.48 38.12
C PHE A 609 -22.26 -11.07 39.51
N ASP A 610 -22.74 -11.70 40.58
CA ASP A 610 -22.29 -11.40 41.94
C ASP A 610 -20.79 -11.66 42.15
N GLN A 611 -20.25 -12.71 41.52
CA GLN A 611 -18.83 -13.04 41.62
C GLN A 611 -17.94 -12.04 40.88
N THR A 612 -18.48 -11.36 39.87
CA THR A 612 -17.74 -10.45 38.99
C THR A 612 -18.09 -8.98 39.20
N LYS A 613 -19.03 -8.69 40.11
CA LYS A 613 -19.50 -7.34 40.44
C LYS A 613 -18.36 -6.36 40.74
N PHE A 614 -17.33 -6.80 41.45
CA PHE A 614 -16.17 -5.96 41.76
C PHE A 614 -15.45 -5.43 40.51
N ALA A 615 -15.45 -6.19 39.42
CA ALA A 615 -14.88 -5.76 38.15
C ALA A 615 -15.81 -4.79 37.40
N PHE A 616 -17.13 -5.01 37.45
CA PHE A 616 -18.08 -4.03 36.90
C PHE A 616 -18.07 -2.71 37.67
N ASP A 617 -17.88 -2.75 38.99
CA ASP A 617 -17.71 -1.56 39.83
C ASP A 617 -16.41 -0.80 39.47
N TYR A 618 -15.34 -1.51 39.10
CA TYR A 618 -14.10 -0.89 38.61
C TYR A 618 -14.31 -0.16 37.27
N TYR A 619 -15.12 -0.72 36.37
CA TYR A 619 -15.48 -0.12 35.08
C TYR A 619 -16.80 0.68 35.10
N ARG A 620 -17.25 1.15 36.27
CA ARG A 620 -18.44 2.00 36.40
C ARG A 620 -18.29 3.23 35.49
N GLU A 621 -19.30 3.55 34.68
CA GLU A 621 -19.28 4.50 33.56
C GLU A 621 -18.79 3.98 32.19
N SER A 622 -18.33 2.73 32.11
CA SER A 622 -18.03 2.07 30.83
C SER A 622 -19.28 1.46 30.20
N TYR A 623 -19.12 0.93 28.99
CA TYR A 623 -20.15 0.19 28.28
C TYR A 623 -19.78 -1.29 28.25
N PHE A 624 -20.75 -2.16 28.47
CA PHE A 624 -20.61 -3.60 28.40
C PHE A 624 -21.39 -4.15 27.20
N LEU A 625 -20.70 -4.86 26.32
CA LEU A 625 -21.29 -5.55 25.19
C LEU A 625 -21.51 -7.03 25.52
N THR A 626 -22.73 -7.51 25.31
CA THR A 626 -23.05 -8.93 25.33
C THR A 626 -23.91 -9.35 24.15
N PHE A 627 -23.78 -10.63 23.77
CA PHE A 627 -24.61 -11.31 22.78
C PHE A 627 -25.64 -12.24 23.45
N SER A 628 -25.64 -12.32 24.78
CA SER A 628 -26.56 -13.13 25.57
C SER A 628 -27.68 -12.26 26.13
N LYS A 629 -28.91 -12.53 25.67
CA LYS A 629 -30.11 -11.89 26.23
C LYS A 629 -30.22 -12.12 27.74
N LYS A 630 -29.87 -13.32 28.21
CA LYS A 630 -29.86 -13.67 29.64
C LYS A 630 -28.94 -12.74 30.43
N GLN A 631 -27.73 -12.51 29.96
CA GLN A 631 -26.79 -11.58 30.62
C GLN A 631 -27.33 -10.14 30.58
N ALA A 632 -27.92 -9.70 29.46
CA ALA A 632 -28.52 -8.38 29.37
C ALA A 632 -29.69 -8.17 30.36
N ASP A 633 -30.58 -9.16 30.46
CA ASP A 633 -31.69 -9.15 31.40
C ASP A 633 -31.18 -9.12 32.86
N GLU A 634 -30.10 -9.85 33.17
CA GLU A 634 -29.44 -9.86 34.47
C GLU A 634 -28.89 -8.46 34.83
N PHE A 635 -28.20 -7.79 33.92
CA PHE A 635 -27.74 -6.40 34.13
C PHE A 635 -28.90 -5.43 34.36
N MET A 636 -29.96 -5.49 33.54
CA MET A 636 -31.13 -4.63 33.72
C MET A 636 -31.80 -4.87 35.08
N SER A 637 -31.83 -6.11 35.57
CA SER A 637 -32.38 -6.43 36.91
C SER A 637 -31.57 -5.82 38.06
N HIS A 638 -30.28 -5.53 37.83
CA HIS A 638 -29.40 -4.85 38.78
C HIS A 638 -29.38 -3.32 38.63
N GLY A 639 -30.23 -2.75 37.77
CA GLY A 639 -30.42 -1.31 37.61
C GLY A 639 -29.54 -0.63 36.56
N TYR A 640 -28.77 -1.41 35.78
CA TYR A 640 -27.99 -0.87 34.65
C TYR A 640 -28.89 -0.55 33.45
N GLN A 641 -28.48 0.43 32.65
CA GLN A 641 -29.27 0.93 31.53
C GLN A 641 -28.87 0.24 30.22
N LEU A 642 -29.86 -0.33 29.52
CA LEU A 642 -29.68 -0.75 28.13
C LEU A 642 -29.67 0.48 27.22
N GLU A 643 -28.55 0.75 26.55
CA GLU A 643 -28.37 1.92 25.68
C GLU A 643 -28.63 1.58 24.20
N TYR A 644 -28.28 0.36 23.77
CA TYR A 644 -28.49 -0.07 22.39
C TYR A 644 -28.77 -1.58 22.28
N THR A 645 -29.63 -1.97 21.35
CA THR A 645 -29.82 -3.36 20.94
C THR A 645 -30.39 -3.47 19.53
N ASN A 646 -29.98 -4.51 18.80
CA ASN A 646 -30.59 -4.95 17.54
C ASN A 646 -31.16 -6.39 17.63
N ASN A 647 -31.40 -6.88 18.85
CA ASN A 647 -31.77 -8.26 19.20
C ASN A 647 -30.67 -9.34 19.02
N GLU A 648 -29.56 -9.02 18.35
CA GLU A 648 -28.37 -9.89 18.26
C GLU A 648 -27.26 -9.46 19.22
N CYS A 649 -27.20 -8.16 19.56
CA CYS A 649 -26.29 -7.59 20.55
C CYS A 649 -27.01 -6.64 21.52
N TYR A 650 -26.40 -6.45 22.70
CA TYR A 650 -26.89 -5.61 23.77
C TYR A 650 -25.72 -4.77 24.32
N VAL A 651 -25.82 -3.45 24.23
CA VAL A 651 -24.86 -2.49 24.81
C VAL A 651 -25.47 -1.89 26.06
N ILE A 652 -24.80 -2.08 27.18
CA ILE A 652 -25.30 -1.75 28.51
C ILE A 652 -24.35 -0.74 29.12
N ARG A 653 -24.89 0.34 29.69
CA ARG A 653 -24.10 1.31 30.44
C ARG A 653 -23.97 0.88 31.89
N LEU A 654 -22.71 0.79 32.36
CA LEU A 654 -22.32 0.43 33.72
C LEU A 654 -22.41 1.61 34.69
#